data_AF-A0A963CZM7-F1
#
_entry.id   AF-A0A963CZM7-F1
#
_cell.length_a   1.000
_cell.length_b   1.000
_cell.length_c   1.000
_cell.angle_alpha   90.00
_cell.angle_beta   90.00
_cell.angle_gamma   90.00
#
_symmetry.space_group_name_H-M   'P 1'
#
loop_
_entity.id
_entity.type
_entity.pdbx_description
1 polymer ?
#
loop_
_entity_poly.entity_id
_entity_poly.type
_entity_poly.pdbx_seq_one_letter_code
_entity_poly.pdbx_strand_id
1 'polypeptide(L)'
;MSAEEFAEGVALPPRPYPGLRPFEKDEWAVYFGRERMADEIIAALIRRRLVFVHGDSGCGKSSLLRAGVFARLEQGSAGAPWRTATTLPRQAPLWNVATALAVLSGDGTQDARVIAWQRALQCGEDAPAAISELRSTLGSGPGCLLIDQFEELFQHARRNGPEEARLLTRALIALHRSPPEGLYLAMTMRSEYLGACARYEGFAELVNATQYLLPRMGREDILRAIREPATMYGGQVSRELAERLIADSGGGQDQLPLIQHGLMRLYERRSAAGDGTWQLAIEDFPRAGGLAAMLSAHADEVAARLRTDLDPVHGQRLVADLFRALTDTNADNQAIRRPLSLAQLGGVLMTDLGTLRTVIDRFRADGVSLLSPHGDRPLGPEDLVDVSHEALIRCWSALADPKDGWLVREFRNGLVWRALLVQADSFERDPANVLASTTTTERELWLQRRNPNWAERYGGGWQRVQRLISASAAARDKARAAEIDALHKEGRAAVLRNGIAALAVLVGLLVTALFYAYAQIHESKLQFASLEATRQRNLDLIAELDAATARSTDFEARLNSTAIELESFRKAAADLKADTAKGTVAATIDLAVKDLSAQADKIARAVIDNSAQTAPAPTVVLGPRLYMHIAESGQRAAAQTLESYLENTPGKLGKLVVPGIELVKVYPSSAALRCFEAEECRQQASALLTEINARLISPQVKLQDLSDRYGGSTAIRAGHFELWFPPGKIELKQ
;
A
#
# COMPACT_ATOMS: atom_id res chain seq x y z
N MET A 1 49.48 46.12 -1.51
CA MET A 1 48.26 46.90 -1.82
C MET A 1 47.17 46.40 -0.91
N SER A 2 46.63 47.28 -0.07
CA SER A 2 45.48 46.95 0.78
C SER A 2 44.24 46.75 -0.10
N ALA A 3 43.22 46.04 0.39
CA ALA A 3 41.94 45.87 -0.30
C ALA A 3 41.26 47.21 -0.63
N GLU A 4 41.53 48.24 0.18
CA GLU A 4 41.01 49.60 0.02
C GLU A 4 41.66 50.36 -1.15
N GLU A 5 42.97 50.21 -1.39
CA GLU A 5 43.66 50.84 -2.53
C GLU A 5 43.28 50.19 -3.89
N PHE A 6 42.70 48.99 -3.89
CA PHE A 6 42.32 48.26 -5.09
C PHE A 6 40.92 48.61 -5.62
N ALA A 7 40.06 49.19 -4.77
CA ALA A 7 38.64 49.40 -5.06
C ALA A 7 38.34 50.60 -5.98
N GLU A 8 39.28 51.53 -6.18
CA GLU A 8 39.04 52.80 -6.90
C GLU A 8 38.93 52.68 -8.44
N GLY A 9 38.92 51.47 -9.02
CA GLY A 9 38.75 51.30 -10.47
C GLY A 9 38.18 49.96 -10.95
N VAL A 10 37.79 49.07 -10.03
CA VAL A 10 37.34 47.71 -10.37
C VAL A 10 35.87 47.55 -9.98
N ALA A 11 35.01 47.30 -10.97
CA ALA A 11 33.59 47.02 -10.72
C ALA A 11 33.46 45.68 -9.99
N LEU A 12 32.97 45.72 -8.76
CA LEU A 12 32.70 44.51 -7.97
C LEU A 12 31.42 43.82 -8.46
N PRO A 13 31.33 42.48 -8.39
CA PRO A 13 30.09 41.77 -8.71
C PRO A 13 28.96 42.15 -7.74
N PRO A 14 27.70 41.76 -8.02
CA PRO A 14 26.56 42.10 -7.15
C PRO A 14 26.67 41.59 -5.70
N ARG A 15 27.53 40.59 -5.46
CA ARG A 15 27.68 39.90 -4.17
C ARG A 15 29.11 39.32 -4.02
N PRO A 16 29.64 39.18 -2.80
CA PRO A 16 30.98 38.63 -2.55
C PRO A 16 31.12 37.14 -2.87
N TYR A 17 30.03 36.36 -2.80
CA TYR A 17 30.03 34.92 -3.00
C TYR A 17 28.97 34.52 -4.01
N PRO A 18 29.30 33.76 -5.08
CA PRO A 18 28.38 33.48 -6.17
C PRO A 18 27.45 32.26 -5.93
N GLY A 19 27.53 31.59 -4.78
CA GLY A 19 26.66 30.44 -4.46
C GLY A 19 27.22 29.09 -4.90
N LEU A 20 26.47 28.27 -5.63
CA LEU A 20 26.96 26.97 -6.15
C LEU A 20 27.61 27.04 -7.53
N ARG A 21 27.46 28.15 -8.26
CA ARG A 21 28.09 28.30 -9.58
C ARG A 21 29.60 28.56 -9.43
N PRO A 22 30.42 28.19 -10.43
CA PRO A 22 31.81 28.62 -10.49
C PRO A 22 31.92 30.15 -10.49
N PHE A 23 33.08 30.65 -10.05
CA PHE A 23 33.44 32.05 -10.27
C PHE A 23 33.72 32.28 -11.75
N GLU A 24 33.19 33.37 -12.28
CA GLU A 24 33.41 33.82 -13.65
C GLU A 24 34.58 34.80 -13.74
N LYS A 25 35.07 35.06 -14.95
CA LYS A 25 36.29 35.84 -15.19
C LYS A 25 36.19 37.30 -14.75
N ASP A 26 34.99 37.87 -14.77
CA ASP A 26 34.68 39.23 -14.30
C ASP A 26 34.61 39.33 -12.76
N GLU A 27 34.58 38.19 -12.07
CA GLU A 27 34.53 38.10 -10.60
C GLU A 27 35.92 37.91 -9.97
N TRP A 28 36.98 38.09 -10.75
CA TRP A 28 38.37 37.89 -10.31
C TRP A 28 38.75 38.73 -9.08
N ALA A 29 38.13 39.91 -8.92
CA ALA A 29 38.39 40.83 -7.81
C ALA A 29 37.98 40.28 -6.44
N VAL A 30 37.11 39.27 -6.43
CA VAL A 30 36.63 38.59 -5.22
C VAL A 30 37.13 37.14 -5.12
N TYR A 31 38.08 36.74 -5.99
CA TYR A 31 38.60 35.38 -6.06
C TYR A 31 39.99 35.26 -5.40
N PHE A 32 40.02 34.73 -4.17
CA PHE A 32 41.24 34.65 -3.34
C PHE A 32 41.67 33.21 -2.98
N GLY A 33 42.92 33.07 -2.54
CA GLY A 33 43.49 31.81 -2.02
C GLY A 33 43.98 30.82 -3.09
N ARG A 34 43.97 31.25 -4.35
CA ARG A 34 44.40 30.42 -5.51
C ARG A 34 45.35 31.15 -6.45
N GLU A 35 45.92 32.27 -6.02
CA GLU A 35 46.76 33.14 -6.83
C GLU A 35 48.01 32.42 -7.33
N ARG A 36 48.76 31.75 -6.43
CA ARG A 36 49.95 30.96 -6.79
C ARG A 36 49.66 29.91 -7.86
N MET A 37 48.55 29.19 -7.74
CA MET A 37 48.17 28.13 -8.68
C MET A 37 47.79 28.72 -10.04
N ALA A 38 47.15 29.90 -10.08
CA ALA A 38 46.87 30.60 -11.33
C ALA A 38 48.17 30.99 -12.05
N ASP A 39 49.16 31.52 -11.32
CA ASP A 39 50.46 31.90 -11.87
C ASP A 39 51.23 30.70 -12.42
N GLU A 40 51.22 29.58 -11.69
CA GLU A 40 51.83 28.31 -12.14
C GLU A 40 51.18 27.78 -13.44
N ILE A 41 49.86 27.87 -13.54
CA ILE A 41 49.12 27.45 -14.74
C ILE A 41 49.43 28.39 -15.91
N ILE A 42 49.49 29.70 -15.70
CA ILE A 42 49.86 30.67 -16.73
C ILE A 42 51.29 30.39 -17.23
N ALA A 43 52.24 30.16 -16.32
CA ALA A 43 53.62 29.80 -16.69
C ALA A 43 53.68 28.49 -17.49
N ALA A 44 52.88 27.49 -17.09
CA ALA A 44 52.75 26.23 -17.82
C ALA A 44 52.16 26.42 -19.22
N LEU A 45 51.11 27.24 -19.37
CA LEU A 45 50.49 27.59 -20.65
C LEU A 45 51.48 28.27 -21.58
N ILE A 46 52.22 29.26 -21.10
CA ILE A 46 53.25 29.97 -21.88
C ILE A 46 54.31 28.99 -22.38
N ARG A 47 54.77 28.08 -21.51
CA ARG A 47 55.84 27.13 -21.83
C ARG A 47 55.39 25.97 -22.75
N ARG A 48 54.19 25.43 -22.54
CA ARG A 48 53.76 24.16 -23.15
C ARG A 48 52.63 24.31 -24.16
N ARG A 49 52.03 25.50 -24.30
CA ARG A 49 50.83 25.81 -25.11
C ARG A 49 49.55 25.07 -24.69
N LEU A 50 49.68 23.99 -23.94
CA LEU A 50 48.59 23.16 -23.45
C LEU A 50 48.82 22.80 -21.99
N VAL A 51 47.79 22.94 -21.18
CA VAL A 51 47.77 22.48 -19.79
C VAL A 51 46.50 21.67 -19.51
N PHE A 52 46.66 20.56 -18.80
CA PHE A 52 45.57 19.67 -18.42
C PHE A 52 45.41 19.67 -16.90
N VAL A 53 44.47 20.45 -16.38
CA VAL A 53 44.23 20.60 -14.94
C VAL A 53 43.28 19.52 -14.45
N HIS A 54 43.71 18.68 -13.52
CA HIS A 54 42.83 17.66 -12.94
C HIS A 54 42.88 17.63 -11.42
N GLY A 55 41.86 17.05 -10.82
CA GLY A 55 41.69 16.98 -9.37
C GLY A 55 40.31 16.46 -8.99
N ASP A 56 40.10 16.22 -7.69
CA ASP A 56 38.82 15.77 -7.13
C ASP A 56 37.65 16.68 -7.56
N SER A 57 36.42 16.15 -7.55
CA SER A 57 35.22 16.97 -7.71
C SER A 57 35.19 18.09 -6.67
N GLY A 58 34.62 19.25 -7.02
CA GLY A 58 34.44 20.38 -6.10
C GLY A 58 35.71 21.11 -5.62
N CYS A 59 36.92 20.78 -6.09
CA CYS A 59 38.15 21.46 -5.66
C CYS A 59 38.41 22.85 -6.30
N GLY A 60 37.47 23.33 -7.13
CA GLY A 60 37.51 24.67 -7.73
C GLY A 60 38.22 24.80 -9.07
N LYS A 61 38.36 23.72 -9.86
CA LYS A 61 39.03 23.72 -11.18
C LYS A 61 38.49 24.78 -12.14
N SER A 62 37.17 24.80 -12.34
CA SER A 62 36.52 25.74 -13.27
C SER A 62 36.66 27.18 -12.78
N SER A 63 36.47 27.46 -11.49
CA SER A 63 36.70 28.79 -10.91
C SER A 63 38.16 29.24 -11.05
N LEU A 64 39.13 28.33 -10.83
CA LEU A 64 40.55 28.63 -11.00
C LEU A 64 40.89 29.03 -12.42
N LEU A 65 40.40 28.30 -13.43
CA LEU A 65 40.70 28.65 -14.81
C LEU A 65 39.96 29.89 -15.29
N ARG A 66 38.71 30.13 -14.85
CA ARG A 66 37.92 31.30 -15.26
C ARG A 66 38.34 32.56 -14.52
N ALA A 67 38.13 32.61 -13.21
CA ALA A 67 38.41 33.79 -12.38
C ALA A 67 39.90 33.96 -12.06
N GLY A 68 40.64 32.84 -11.99
CA GLY A 68 42.08 32.88 -11.71
C GLY A 68 42.93 33.13 -12.97
N VAL A 69 42.85 32.23 -13.95
CA VAL A 69 43.75 32.22 -15.12
C VAL A 69 43.26 33.14 -16.23
N PHE A 70 42.02 32.97 -16.70
CA PHE A 70 41.50 33.71 -17.85
C PHE A 70 41.42 35.21 -17.59
N ALA A 71 40.94 35.61 -16.40
CA ALA A 71 40.93 37.01 -15.99
C ALA A 71 42.32 37.66 -16.08
N ARG A 72 43.36 36.99 -15.55
CA ARG A 72 44.75 37.46 -15.60
C ARG A 72 45.31 37.49 -17.03
N LEU A 73 44.95 36.53 -17.87
CA LEU A 73 45.34 36.51 -19.29
C LEU A 73 44.71 37.67 -20.08
N GLU A 74 43.43 37.99 -19.84
CA GLU A 74 42.75 39.14 -20.46
C GLU A 74 43.33 40.48 -19.99
N GLN A 75 43.83 40.54 -18.75
CA GLN A 75 44.54 41.71 -18.20
C GLN A 75 45.99 41.84 -18.67
N GLY A 76 46.49 40.88 -19.45
CA GLY A 76 47.84 40.93 -20.02
C GLY A 76 48.96 40.43 -19.11
N SER A 77 48.64 39.62 -18.10
CA SER A 77 49.66 39.01 -17.20
C SER A 77 50.65 38.11 -17.93
N ALA A 78 50.34 37.68 -19.16
CA ALA A 78 51.24 36.94 -20.05
C ALA A 78 51.96 37.83 -21.08
N GLY A 79 52.15 39.12 -20.77
CA GLY A 79 52.85 40.11 -21.60
C GLY A 79 51.97 40.91 -22.56
N ALA A 80 50.80 40.38 -22.94
CA ALA A 80 49.78 41.08 -23.72
C ALA A 80 48.39 40.52 -23.37
N PRO A 81 47.29 41.29 -23.53
CA PRO A 81 45.93 40.80 -23.37
C PRO A 81 45.63 39.64 -24.33
N TRP A 82 45.16 38.50 -23.80
CA TRP A 82 44.74 37.36 -24.61
C TRP A 82 43.22 37.32 -24.73
N ARG A 83 42.70 36.82 -25.85
CA ARG A 83 41.29 36.45 -25.95
C ARG A 83 41.05 35.13 -25.21
N THR A 84 39.88 34.97 -24.61
CA THR A 84 39.52 33.70 -23.96
C THR A 84 38.16 33.20 -24.41
N ALA A 85 38.01 31.89 -24.50
CA ALA A 85 36.74 31.22 -24.80
C ALA A 85 36.64 29.93 -23.98
N THR A 86 35.42 29.56 -23.59
CA THR A 86 35.15 28.36 -22.80
C THR A 86 34.16 27.48 -23.53
N THR A 87 34.35 26.17 -23.46
CA THR A 87 33.46 25.18 -24.04
C THR A 87 33.35 23.95 -23.14
N LEU A 88 32.29 23.19 -23.32
CA LEU A 88 32.05 21.89 -22.70
C LEU A 88 31.81 20.88 -23.83
N PRO A 89 32.37 19.66 -23.80
CA PRO A 89 32.15 18.67 -24.85
C PRO A 89 30.66 18.37 -25.11
N ARG A 90 29.87 18.10 -24.07
CA ARG A 90 28.42 17.83 -24.13
C ARG A 90 28.00 16.87 -25.26
N GLN A 91 26.89 17.14 -25.94
CA GLN A 91 26.29 16.25 -26.93
C GLN A 91 26.93 16.36 -28.33
N ALA A 92 27.67 17.42 -28.63
CA ALA A 92 28.34 17.62 -29.92
C ALA A 92 29.77 18.16 -29.72
N PRO A 93 30.71 17.33 -29.23
CA PRO A 93 32.05 17.77 -28.84
C PRO A 93 32.80 18.55 -29.91
N LEU A 94 32.80 18.07 -31.16
CA LEU A 94 33.52 18.75 -32.25
C LEU A 94 32.88 20.12 -32.57
N TRP A 95 31.55 20.19 -32.62
CA TRP A 95 30.82 21.42 -32.88
C TRP A 95 31.05 22.47 -31.77
N ASN A 96 31.02 22.04 -30.51
CA ASN A 96 31.19 22.92 -29.37
C ASN A 96 32.61 23.49 -29.27
N VAL A 97 33.63 22.68 -29.59
CA VAL A 97 35.02 23.16 -29.68
C VAL A 97 35.19 24.10 -30.87
N ALA A 98 34.63 23.76 -32.04
CA ALA A 98 34.66 24.61 -33.23
C ALA A 98 33.99 25.97 -32.99
N THR A 99 32.84 25.99 -32.33
CA THR A 99 32.12 27.23 -31.95
C THR A 99 32.98 28.11 -31.06
N ALA A 100 33.65 27.52 -30.07
CA ALA A 100 34.51 28.26 -29.17
C ALA A 100 35.79 28.77 -29.85
N LEU A 101 36.35 28.05 -30.81
CA LEU A 101 37.45 28.53 -31.65
C LEU A 101 37.04 29.70 -32.55
N ALA A 102 35.81 29.68 -33.09
CA ALA A 102 35.25 30.79 -33.87
C ALA A 102 35.11 32.05 -33.01
N VAL A 103 34.54 31.93 -31.80
CA VAL A 103 34.45 33.02 -30.82
C VAL A 103 35.84 33.55 -30.45
N LEU A 104 36.79 32.66 -30.13
CA LEU A 104 38.15 33.03 -29.75
C LEU A 104 38.85 33.84 -30.86
N SER A 105 38.60 33.49 -32.12
CA SER A 105 39.19 34.15 -33.28
C SER A 105 38.43 35.43 -33.68
N GLY A 106 37.31 35.74 -33.02
CA GLY A 106 36.46 36.90 -33.33
C GLY A 106 35.68 36.75 -34.63
N ASP A 107 35.51 35.51 -35.11
CA ASP A 107 34.83 35.15 -36.37
C ASP A 107 33.29 35.10 -36.22
N GLY A 108 32.79 35.34 -35.00
CA GLY A 108 31.38 35.21 -34.65
C GLY A 108 30.91 33.75 -34.54
N THR A 109 29.61 33.55 -34.30
CA THR A 109 28.99 32.21 -34.13
C THR A 109 28.11 31.83 -35.31
N GLN A 110 28.39 32.33 -36.52
CA GLN A 110 27.64 31.97 -37.72
C GLN A 110 27.98 30.54 -38.15
N ASP A 111 26.97 29.75 -38.52
CA ASP A 111 27.13 28.33 -38.85
C ASP A 111 28.22 28.07 -39.90
N ALA A 112 28.32 28.89 -40.95
CA ALA A 112 29.34 28.74 -41.98
C ALA A 112 30.78 28.82 -41.41
N ARG A 113 31.02 29.68 -40.42
CA ARG A 113 32.32 29.81 -39.74
C ARG A 113 32.57 28.62 -38.83
N VAL A 114 31.58 28.24 -38.03
CA VAL A 114 31.69 27.07 -37.14
C VAL A 114 31.99 25.79 -37.94
N ILE A 115 31.35 25.61 -39.10
CA ILE A 115 31.62 24.48 -40.00
C ILE A 115 33.07 24.47 -40.49
N ALA A 116 33.67 25.63 -40.78
CA ALA A 116 35.09 25.70 -41.19
C ALA A 116 36.02 25.24 -40.06
N TRP A 117 35.80 25.70 -38.83
CA TRP A 117 36.54 25.26 -37.65
C TRP A 117 36.33 23.78 -37.35
N GLN A 118 35.11 23.26 -37.51
CA GLN A 118 34.81 21.84 -37.34
C GLN A 118 35.56 20.98 -38.36
N ARG A 119 35.59 21.39 -39.63
CA ARG A 119 36.37 20.71 -40.68
C ARG A 119 37.86 20.70 -40.36
N ALA A 120 38.41 21.82 -39.88
CA ALA A 120 39.80 21.90 -39.47
C ALA A 120 40.13 20.90 -38.33
N LEU A 121 39.24 20.75 -37.34
CA LEU A 121 39.40 19.73 -36.28
C LEU A 121 39.30 18.30 -36.83
N GLN A 122 38.43 18.06 -37.81
CA GLN A 122 38.26 16.74 -38.43
C GLN A 122 39.47 16.28 -39.25
N CYS A 123 40.39 17.19 -39.61
CA CYS A 123 41.65 16.85 -40.26
C CYS A 123 42.62 16.02 -39.38
N GLY A 124 42.34 15.85 -38.08
CA GLY A 124 43.12 14.98 -37.21
C GLY A 124 44.58 15.43 -37.07
N GLU A 125 45.52 14.69 -37.67
CA GLU A 125 46.96 15.03 -37.65
C GLU A 125 47.25 16.35 -38.38
N ASP A 126 46.46 16.70 -39.40
CA ASP A 126 46.61 17.95 -40.17
C ASP A 126 45.81 19.12 -39.57
N ALA A 127 45.12 18.89 -38.44
CA ALA A 127 44.34 19.93 -37.76
C ALA A 127 45.16 21.19 -37.43
N PRO A 128 46.43 21.12 -37.00
CA PRO A 128 47.22 22.31 -36.73
C PRO A 128 47.42 23.21 -37.96
N ALA A 129 47.70 22.62 -39.12
CA ALA A 129 47.90 23.38 -40.36
C ALA A 129 46.60 24.09 -40.77
N ALA A 130 45.47 23.38 -40.76
CA ALA A 130 44.16 23.94 -41.09
C ALA A 130 43.73 25.04 -40.09
N ILE A 131 43.97 24.85 -38.80
CA ILE A 131 43.70 25.85 -37.76
C ILE A 131 44.61 27.08 -37.93
N SER A 132 45.88 26.88 -38.25
CA SER A 132 46.82 27.98 -38.48
C SER A 132 46.42 28.82 -39.68
N GLU A 133 45.98 28.19 -40.78
CA GLU A 133 45.47 28.87 -41.97
C GLU A 133 44.28 29.77 -41.61
N LEU A 134 43.25 29.21 -40.96
CA LEU A 134 42.06 29.97 -40.55
C LEU A 134 42.40 31.15 -39.62
N ARG A 135 43.29 30.94 -38.63
CA ARG A 135 43.72 32.00 -37.71
C ARG A 135 44.47 33.12 -38.42
N SER A 136 45.35 32.76 -39.37
CA SER A 136 46.15 33.73 -40.11
C SER A 136 45.28 34.66 -40.97
N THR A 137 44.25 34.13 -41.63
CA THR A 137 43.28 34.94 -42.39
C THR A 137 42.49 35.92 -41.53
N LEU A 138 42.35 35.65 -40.23
CA LEU A 138 41.57 36.49 -39.30
C LEU A 138 42.44 37.49 -38.54
N GLY A 139 43.78 37.46 -38.66
CA GLY A 139 44.69 38.35 -37.93
C GLY A 139 44.56 38.23 -36.40
N SER A 140 44.29 37.02 -35.91
CA SER A 140 43.97 36.79 -34.49
C SER A 140 45.21 36.87 -33.59
N GLY A 141 45.15 37.74 -32.57
CA GLY A 141 46.13 37.78 -31.48
C GLY A 141 46.13 36.51 -30.60
N PRO A 142 46.92 36.48 -29.52
CA PRO A 142 47.00 35.33 -28.63
C PRO A 142 45.62 35.03 -28.01
N GLY A 143 45.26 33.75 -27.96
CA GLY A 143 43.99 33.29 -27.43
C GLY A 143 44.09 31.96 -26.70
N CYS A 144 43.37 31.83 -25.58
CA CYS A 144 43.28 30.60 -24.81
C CYS A 144 41.86 30.02 -24.85
N LEU A 145 41.73 28.76 -25.26
CA LEU A 145 40.48 28.00 -25.20
C LEU A 145 40.48 27.09 -23.96
N LEU A 146 39.42 27.16 -23.17
CA LEU A 146 39.14 26.25 -22.07
C LEU A 146 38.14 25.17 -22.52
N ILE A 147 38.55 23.91 -22.53
CA ILE A 147 37.64 22.76 -22.60
C ILE A 147 37.41 22.27 -21.17
N ASP A 148 36.34 22.77 -20.56
CA ASP A 148 35.96 22.43 -19.19
C ASP A 148 35.26 21.06 -19.16
N GLN A 149 35.33 20.35 -18.03
CA GLN A 149 34.72 19.02 -17.81
C GLN A 149 34.96 18.05 -18.97
N PHE A 150 36.24 17.85 -19.32
CA PHE A 150 36.65 16.99 -20.43
C PHE A 150 36.10 15.56 -20.32
N GLU A 151 35.81 15.08 -19.11
CA GLU A 151 35.17 13.78 -18.89
C GLU A 151 33.82 13.60 -19.59
N GLU A 152 33.12 14.69 -19.93
CA GLU A 152 31.88 14.64 -20.71
C GLU A 152 32.11 14.02 -22.10
N LEU A 153 33.32 14.15 -22.67
CA LEU A 153 33.68 13.49 -23.92
C LEU A 153 33.55 11.97 -23.83
N PHE A 154 33.96 11.39 -22.69
CA PHE A 154 33.87 9.94 -22.47
C PHE A 154 32.43 9.49 -22.21
N GLN A 155 31.59 10.36 -21.65
CA GLN A 155 30.16 10.11 -21.51
C GLN A 155 29.46 10.15 -22.87
N HIS A 156 29.79 11.14 -23.70
CA HIS A 156 29.33 11.21 -25.09
C HIS A 156 29.72 9.95 -25.85
N ALA A 157 31.00 9.55 -25.80
CA ALA A 157 31.50 8.37 -26.51
C ALA A 157 30.81 7.06 -26.11
N ARG A 158 30.38 6.95 -24.84
CA ARG A 158 29.61 5.80 -24.34
C ARG A 158 28.18 5.76 -24.89
N ARG A 159 27.57 6.91 -25.15
CA ARG A 159 26.16 7.01 -25.59
C ARG A 159 26.01 7.01 -27.11
N ASN A 160 26.88 7.73 -27.81
CA ASN A 160 26.77 8.00 -29.24
C ASN A 160 27.82 7.29 -30.11
N GLY A 161 28.77 6.59 -29.47
CA GLY A 161 29.91 5.96 -30.15
C GLY A 161 31.20 6.80 -30.08
N PRO A 162 32.37 6.18 -30.29
CA PRO A 162 33.66 6.80 -29.98
C PRO A 162 34.22 7.72 -31.08
N GLU A 163 33.61 7.79 -32.25
CA GLU A 163 34.23 8.41 -33.44
C GLU A 163 34.54 9.91 -33.27
N GLU A 164 33.58 10.72 -32.80
CA GLU A 164 33.85 12.14 -32.54
C GLU A 164 34.92 12.34 -31.46
N ALA A 165 34.89 11.51 -30.41
CA ALA A 165 35.88 11.58 -29.34
C ALA A 165 37.29 11.20 -29.83
N ARG A 166 37.39 10.21 -30.72
CA ARG A 166 38.65 9.83 -31.40
C ARG A 166 39.16 10.97 -32.27
N LEU A 167 38.31 11.60 -33.07
CA LEU A 167 38.70 12.72 -33.92
C LEU A 167 39.19 13.92 -33.08
N LEU A 168 38.43 14.30 -32.05
CA LEU A 168 38.82 15.41 -31.17
C LEU A 168 40.13 15.14 -30.43
N THR A 169 40.30 13.94 -29.86
CA THR A 169 41.55 13.59 -29.17
C THR A 169 42.76 13.57 -30.11
N ARG A 170 42.61 13.05 -31.35
CA ARG A 170 43.66 13.12 -32.38
C ARG A 170 44.04 14.56 -32.72
N ALA A 171 43.06 15.44 -32.93
CA ALA A 171 43.31 16.85 -33.19
C ALA A 171 44.05 17.52 -32.03
N LEU A 172 43.67 17.24 -30.77
CA LEU A 172 44.35 17.78 -29.59
C LEU A 172 45.80 17.31 -29.45
N ILE A 173 46.08 16.04 -29.79
CA ILE A 173 47.44 15.48 -29.83
C ILE A 173 48.27 16.20 -30.90
N ALA A 174 47.72 16.38 -32.10
CA ALA A 174 48.39 17.10 -33.18
C ALA A 174 48.68 18.56 -32.80
N LEU A 175 47.71 19.24 -32.18
CA LEU A 175 47.86 20.61 -31.67
C LEU A 175 48.93 20.73 -30.58
N HIS A 176 49.15 19.70 -29.78
CA HIS A 176 50.26 19.70 -28.81
C HIS A 176 51.63 19.53 -29.50
N ARG A 177 51.72 18.67 -30.51
CA ARG A 177 52.97 18.40 -31.25
C ARG A 177 53.39 19.58 -32.13
N SER A 178 52.43 20.25 -32.74
CA SER A 178 52.66 21.37 -33.67
C SER A 178 51.70 22.52 -33.36
N PRO A 179 51.87 23.24 -32.24
CA PRO A 179 50.91 24.25 -31.81
C PRO A 179 50.84 25.43 -32.80
N PRO A 180 49.65 25.80 -33.29
CA PRO A 180 49.45 27.03 -34.07
C PRO A 180 49.88 28.27 -33.28
N GLU A 181 50.44 29.26 -33.98
CA GLU A 181 50.92 30.47 -33.33
C GLU A 181 49.77 31.20 -32.60
N GLY A 182 50.06 31.62 -31.36
CA GLY A 182 49.11 32.35 -30.52
C GLY A 182 47.91 31.53 -30.04
N LEU A 183 47.82 30.22 -30.31
CA LEU A 183 46.77 29.36 -29.75
C LEU A 183 47.25 28.64 -28.49
N TYR A 184 46.45 28.71 -27.44
CA TYR A 184 46.68 28.05 -26.17
C TYR A 184 45.45 27.26 -25.73
N LEU A 185 45.66 26.12 -25.08
CA LEU A 185 44.61 25.22 -24.65
C LEU A 185 44.71 24.93 -23.16
N ALA A 186 43.62 25.12 -22.44
CA ALA A 186 43.46 24.66 -21.07
C ALA A 186 42.32 23.64 -21.01
N MET A 187 42.51 22.56 -20.27
CA MET A 187 41.48 21.54 -20.12
C MET A 187 41.30 21.21 -18.64
N THR A 188 40.08 20.89 -18.23
CA THR A 188 39.82 20.38 -16.87
C THR A 188 39.25 18.98 -16.91
N MET A 189 39.58 18.17 -15.90
CA MET A 189 38.96 16.87 -15.71
C MET A 189 38.94 16.44 -14.25
N ARG A 190 38.01 15.56 -13.88
CA ARG A 190 38.06 14.80 -12.63
C ARG A 190 39.14 13.71 -12.66
N SER A 191 39.88 13.54 -11.57
CA SER A 191 41.00 12.58 -11.51
C SER A 191 40.58 11.12 -11.73
N GLU A 192 39.37 10.72 -11.37
CA GLU A 192 38.90 9.33 -11.61
C GLU A 192 38.78 8.97 -13.11
N TYR A 193 38.76 9.95 -14.00
CA TYR A 193 38.67 9.72 -15.45
C TYR A 193 40.04 9.56 -16.13
N LEU A 194 41.16 9.66 -15.41
CA LEU A 194 42.50 9.49 -16.00
C LEU A 194 42.66 8.13 -16.70
N GLY A 195 42.09 7.06 -16.15
CA GLY A 195 42.10 5.74 -16.80
C GLY A 195 41.35 5.70 -18.13
N ALA A 196 40.34 6.56 -18.32
CA ALA A 196 39.59 6.62 -19.57
C ALA A 196 40.42 7.21 -20.73
N CYS A 197 41.47 7.98 -20.43
CA CYS A 197 42.37 8.56 -21.44
C CYS A 197 43.14 7.49 -22.21
N ALA A 198 43.48 6.36 -21.58
CA ALA A 198 44.19 5.24 -22.23
C ALA A 198 43.42 4.55 -23.36
N ARG A 199 42.12 4.87 -23.51
CA ARG A 199 41.28 4.35 -24.60
C ARG A 199 41.54 5.04 -25.94
N TYR A 200 42.31 6.13 -25.94
CA TYR A 200 42.65 6.92 -27.11
C TYR A 200 44.17 6.94 -27.28
N GLU A 201 44.64 6.42 -28.40
CA GLU A 201 46.06 6.29 -28.72
C GLU A 201 46.78 7.65 -28.68
N GLY A 202 47.89 7.74 -27.93
CA GLY A 202 48.68 8.98 -27.78
C GLY A 202 48.09 10.01 -26.80
N PHE A 203 46.85 9.84 -26.35
CA PHE A 203 46.19 10.83 -25.49
C PHE A 203 46.65 10.75 -24.04
N ALA A 204 46.96 9.55 -23.54
CA ALA A 204 47.51 9.38 -22.20
C ALA A 204 48.89 10.05 -22.07
N GLU A 205 49.73 9.93 -23.11
CA GLU A 205 51.04 10.57 -23.21
C GLU A 205 50.90 12.10 -23.23
N LEU A 206 49.94 12.63 -24.00
CA LEU A 206 49.61 14.05 -24.00
C LEU A 206 49.24 14.55 -22.59
N VAL A 207 48.32 13.84 -21.92
CA VAL A 207 47.90 14.19 -20.56
C VAL A 207 49.10 14.15 -19.61
N ASN A 208 49.91 13.09 -19.66
CA ASN A 208 51.09 12.95 -18.80
C ASN A 208 52.12 14.09 -19.01
N ALA A 209 52.31 14.55 -20.24
CA ALA A 209 53.23 15.63 -20.58
C ALA A 209 52.73 17.02 -20.14
N THR A 210 51.42 17.20 -19.97
CA THR A 210 50.79 18.52 -19.76
C THR A 210 49.94 18.62 -18.50
N GLN A 211 49.91 17.57 -17.68
CA GLN A 211 49.12 17.53 -16.46
C GLN A 211 49.56 18.55 -15.42
N TYR A 212 48.57 19.11 -14.75
CA TYR A 212 48.69 19.87 -13.51
C TYR A 212 47.67 19.29 -12.52
N LEU A 213 48.14 18.49 -11.57
CA LEU A 213 47.31 17.98 -10.48
C LEU A 213 47.05 19.13 -9.50
N LEU A 214 45.82 19.62 -9.47
CA LEU A 214 45.41 20.72 -8.61
C LEU A 214 45.41 20.26 -7.15
N PRO A 215 46.31 20.78 -6.29
CA PRO A 215 46.29 20.45 -4.88
C PRO A 215 45.02 20.97 -4.20
N ARG A 216 44.66 20.32 -3.09
CA ARG A 216 43.65 20.85 -2.16
C ARG A 216 44.11 22.21 -1.62
N MET A 217 43.15 23.10 -1.35
CA MET A 217 43.49 24.40 -0.74
C MET A 217 44.04 24.18 0.66
N GLY A 218 45.10 24.91 1.01
CA GLY A 218 45.58 24.96 2.38
C GLY A 218 44.56 25.66 3.27
N ARG A 219 44.60 25.39 4.58
CA ARG A 219 43.67 26.00 5.54
C ARG A 219 43.70 27.53 5.49
N GLU A 220 44.88 28.14 5.43
CA GLU A 220 45.03 29.60 5.34
C GLU A 220 44.48 30.16 4.02
N ASP A 221 44.67 29.46 2.90
CA ASP A 221 44.08 29.86 1.62
C ASP A 221 42.54 29.85 1.67
N ILE A 222 41.94 28.85 2.34
CA ILE A 222 40.49 28.80 2.52
C ILE A 222 40.03 29.93 3.45
N LEU A 223 40.75 30.22 4.53
CA LEU A 223 40.43 31.36 5.41
C LEU A 223 40.45 32.68 4.63
N ARG A 224 41.43 32.89 3.75
CA ARG A 224 41.48 34.05 2.86
C ARG A 224 40.29 34.07 1.90
N ALA A 225 40.00 32.97 1.22
CA ALA A 225 38.85 32.84 0.33
C ALA A 225 37.49 33.06 1.02
N ILE A 226 37.39 32.82 2.33
CA ILE A 226 36.19 33.07 3.12
C ILE A 226 36.10 34.53 3.61
N ARG A 227 37.22 35.19 3.88
CA ARG A 227 37.21 36.47 4.63
C ARG A 227 37.50 37.69 3.75
N GLU A 228 38.40 37.55 2.79
CA GLU A 228 38.82 38.67 1.91
C GLU A 228 37.68 39.16 0.99
N PRO A 229 36.83 38.30 0.40
CA PRO A 229 35.68 38.79 -0.37
C PRO A 229 34.74 39.65 0.48
N ALA A 230 34.52 39.32 1.76
CA ALA A 230 33.69 40.13 2.64
C ALA A 230 34.23 41.55 2.80
N THR A 231 35.54 41.69 2.97
CA THR A 231 36.20 42.98 3.16
C THR A 231 36.04 43.91 1.97
N MET A 232 36.03 43.36 0.74
CA MET A 232 35.75 44.15 -0.48
C MET A 232 34.35 44.78 -0.50
N TYR A 233 33.40 44.24 0.27
CA TYR A 233 32.01 44.73 0.38
C TYR A 233 31.75 45.43 1.72
N GLY A 234 32.80 45.99 2.34
CA GLY A 234 32.72 46.63 3.65
C GLY A 234 32.28 45.69 4.77
N GLY A 235 32.38 44.39 4.59
CA GLY A 235 31.95 43.38 5.54
C GLY A 235 33.08 42.62 6.21
N GLN A 236 32.76 41.85 7.24
CA GLN A 236 33.71 40.98 7.91
C GLN A 236 33.10 39.62 8.23
N VAL A 237 33.87 38.56 7.97
CA VAL A 237 33.57 37.21 8.45
C VAL A 237 34.54 36.92 9.60
N SER A 238 33.99 36.59 10.77
CA SER A 238 34.80 36.26 11.95
C SER A 238 35.66 35.03 11.68
N ARG A 239 36.84 34.98 12.31
CA ARG A 239 37.74 33.83 12.13
C ARG A 239 37.08 32.55 12.67
N GLU A 240 36.37 32.65 13.78
CA GLU A 240 35.66 31.54 14.42
C GLU A 240 34.60 30.96 13.49
N LEU A 241 33.83 31.82 12.81
CA LEU A 241 32.87 31.38 11.80
C LEU A 241 33.59 30.69 10.63
N ALA A 242 34.64 31.32 10.09
CA ALA A 242 35.39 30.74 8.96
C ALA A 242 35.96 29.35 9.31
N GLU A 243 36.55 29.20 10.49
CA GLU A 243 37.06 27.92 11.00
C GLU A 243 35.94 26.90 11.20
N ARG A 244 34.76 27.34 11.68
CA ARG A 244 33.59 26.49 11.80
C ARG A 244 33.08 26.01 10.44
N LEU A 245 33.02 26.87 9.42
CA LEU A 245 32.62 26.49 8.06
C LEU A 245 33.57 25.47 7.45
N ILE A 246 34.88 25.66 7.65
CA ILE A 246 35.91 24.71 7.21
C ILE A 246 35.72 23.36 7.90
N ALA A 247 35.51 23.35 9.23
CA ALA A 247 35.30 22.11 9.98
C ALA A 247 34.02 21.38 9.57
N ASP A 248 32.91 22.10 9.39
CA ASP A 248 31.60 21.54 9.04
C ASP A 248 31.60 20.86 7.66
N SER A 249 32.36 21.42 6.72
CA SER A 249 32.52 20.85 5.38
C SER A 249 33.28 19.51 5.33
N GLY A 250 33.91 19.10 6.43
CA GLY A 250 34.54 17.78 6.60
C GLY A 250 35.73 17.47 5.68
N GLY A 251 36.26 18.45 4.93
CA GLY A 251 37.35 18.24 3.97
C GLY A 251 36.99 17.28 2.82
N GLY A 252 35.70 17.02 2.60
CA GLY A 252 35.20 16.12 1.56
C GLY A 252 35.20 16.75 0.16
N GLN A 253 34.69 16.02 -0.84
CA GLN A 253 34.62 16.45 -2.23
C GLN A 253 33.77 17.74 -2.44
N ASP A 254 32.86 18.06 -1.52
CA ASP A 254 31.96 19.22 -1.65
C ASP A 254 32.35 20.43 -0.79
N GLN A 255 33.57 20.45 -0.26
CA GLN A 255 33.97 21.45 0.74
C GLN A 255 33.78 22.90 0.25
N LEU A 256 34.40 23.25 -0.88
CA LEU A 256 34.38 24.64 -1.36
C LEU A 256 32.99 25.10 -1.82
N PRO A 257 32.23 24.31 -2.62
CA PRO A 257 30.88 24.69 -3.03
C PRO A 257 29.92 24.89 -1.86
N LEU A 258 30.00 24.05 -0.82
CA LEU A 258 29.15 24.18 0.38
C LEU A 258 29.48 25.45 1.16
N ILE A 259 30.77 25.73 1.40
CA ILE A 259 31.21 26.95 2.08
C ILE A 259 30.75 28.20 1.30
N GLN A 260 30.99 28.21 -0.01
CA GLN A 260 30.61 29.32 -0.90
C GLN A 260 29.09 29.57 -0.89
N HIS A 261 28.30 28.51 -0.94
CA HIS A 261 26.84 28.60 -0.85
C HIS A 261 26.37 29.10 0.52
N GLY A 262 26.93 28.56 1.60
CA GLY A 262 26.62 28.98 2.97
C GLY A 262 26.91 30.47 3.17
N LEU A 263 28.09 30.93 2.74
CA LEU A 263 28.47 32.35 2.84
C LEU A 263 27.56 33.27 2.03
N MET A 264 27.19 32.89 0.81
CA MET A 264 26.21 33.62 0.01
C MET A 264 24.88 33.76 0.79
N ARG A 265 24.38 32.67 1.38
CA ARG A 265 23.13 32.67 2.15
C ARG A 265 23.19 33.50 3.42
N LEU A 266 24.30 33.45 4.15
CA LEU A 266 24.52 34.28 5.34
C LEU A 266 24.59 35.76 4.96
N TYR A 267 25.31 36.07 3.88
CA TYR A 267 25.40 37.42 3.34
C TYR A 267 24.02 37.97 2.93
N GLU A 268 23.23 37.23 2.15
CA GLU A 268 21.89 37.66 1.71
C GLU A 268 20.95 37.97 2.88
N ARG A 269 20.98 37.14 3.93
CA ARG A 269 20.19 37.37 5.15
C ARG A 269 20.63 38.63 5.88
N ARG A 270 21.94 38.90 5.91
CA ARG A 270 22.50 40.05 6.62
C ARG A 270 22.34 41.35 5.84
N SER A 271 22.55 41.33 4.52
CA SER A 271 22.45 42.50 3.65
C SER A 271 21.01 42.99 3.50
N ALA A 272 20.02 42.10 3.58
CA ALA A 272 18.60 42.48 3.60
C ALA A 272 18.19 43.31 4.84
N ALA A 273 19.02 43.39 5.89
CA ALA A 273 18.71 44.08 7.13
C ALA A 273 19.10 45.59 7.17
N GLY A 274 19.68 46.15 6.10
CA GLY A 274 19.99 47.59 5.97
C GLY A 274 21.49 47.98 6.04
N ASP A 275 21.79 49.19 5.54
CA ASP A 275 23.09 49.67 5.04
C ASP A 275 24.25 49.82 6.04
N GLY A 276 25.45 49.53 5.52
CA GLY A 276 26.73 49.97 6.08
C GLY A 276 27.36 49.01 7.08
N THR A 277 28.47 48.40 6.68
CA THR A 277 29.28 47.44 7.44
C THR A 277 28.50 46.27 8.06
N TRP A 278 28.63 45.10 7.45
CA TRP A 278 28.02 43.87 7.93
C TRP A 278 29.07 42.95 8.56
N GLN A 279 28.67 42.23 9.60
CA GLN A 279 29.52 41.22 10.23
C GLN A 279 28.77 39.89 10.25
N LEU A 280 29.47 38.82 9.88
CA LEU A 280 29.04 37.44 10.05
C LEU A 280 29.90 36.79 11.14
N ALA A 281 29.23 36.28 12.16
CA ALA A 281 29.83 35.60 13.30
C ALA A 281 29.22 34.20 13.49
N ILE A 282 29.73 33.45 14.47
CA ILE A 282 29.31 32.06 14.68
C ILE A 282 27.83 31.94 15.04
N GLU A 283 27.23 32.99 15.59
CA GLU A 283 25.82 33.10 15.95
C GLU A 283 24.89 33.10 14.72
N ASP A 284 25.38 33.56 13.58
CA ASP A 284 24.63 33.58 12.31
C ASP A 284 24.56 32.18 11.67
N PHE A 285 25.44 31.27 12.06
CA PHE A 285 25.53 29.92 11.53
C PHE A 285 24.56 28.97 12.26
N PRO A 286 23.78 28.14 11.53
CA PRO A 286 22.83 27.24 12.16
C PRO A 286 23.52 26.21 13.07
N ARG A 287 22.99 26.07 14.29
CA ARG A 287 23.51 25.11 15.28
C ARG A 287 23.36 23.65 14.85
N ALA A 288 22.31 23.33 14.09
CA ALA A 288 21.99 21.97 13.64
C ALA A 288 22.11 21.85 12.12
N GLY A 289 22.69 20.74 11.66
CA GLY A 289 22.76 20.37 10.23
C GLY A 289 23.75 21.15 9.35
N GLY A 290 24.30 22.27 9.84
CA GLY A 290 25.42 22.97 9.21
C GLY A 290 25.16 23.44 7.78
N LEU A 291 26.21 23.44 6.96
CA LEU A 291 26.20 23.85 5.55
C LEU A 291 25.25 22.99 4.69
N ALA A 292 25.21 21.69 4.95
CA ALA A 292 24.32 20.78 4.22
C ALA A 292 22.84 21.14 4.44
N ALA A 293 22.47 21.45 5.70
CA ALA A 293 21.11 21.89 6.01
C ALA A 293 20.80 23.27 5.43
N MET A 294 21.76 24.18 5.36
CA MET A 294 21.58 25.48 4.68
C MET A 294 21.26 25.30 3.19
N LEU A 295 21.98 24.41 2.50
CA LEU A 295 21.72 24.11 1.08
C LEU A 295 20.35 23.43 0.89
N SER A 296 20.01 22.44 1.72
CA SER A 296 18.68 21.81 1.68
C SER A 296 17.57 22.83 1.90
N ALA A 297 17.70 23.66 2.93
CA ALA A 297 16.70 24.67 3.28
C ALA A 297 16.52 25.71 2.17
N HIS A 298 17.58 26.07 1.45
CA HIS A 298 17.47 26.94 0.28
C HIS A 298 16.70 26.27 -0.85
N ALA A 299 17.03 25.02 -1.19
CA ALA A 299 16.30 24.30 -2.24
C ALA A 299 14.81 24.13 -1.89
N ASP A 300 14.50 23.85 -0.62
CA ASP A 300 13.12 23.78 -0.10
C ASP A 300 12.40 25.14 -0.18
N GLU A 301 13.09 26.24 0.14
CA GLU A 301 12.56 27.60 0.02
C GLU A 301 12.19 27.96 -1.42
N VAL A 302 13.08 27.66 -2.39
CA VAL A 302 12.82 27.92 -3.82
C VAL A 302 11.66 27.07 -4.32
N ALA A 303 11.62 25.78 -3.94
CA ALA A 303 10.50 24.89 -4.25
C ALA A 303 9.19 25.37 -3.62
N ALA A 304 9.22 25.91 -2.41
CA ALA A 304 8.04 26.43 -1.71
C ALA A 304 7.47 27.69 -2.38
N ARG A 305 8.32 28.61 -2.86
CA ARG A 305 7.89 29.80 -3.60
C ARG A 305 7.17 29.46 -4.90
N LEU A 306 7.52 28.36 -5.56
CA LEU A 306 6.78 27.91 -6.75
C LEU A 306 5.35 27.45 -6.45
N ARG A 307 5.04 27.08 -5.20
CA ARG A 307 3.67 26.68 -4.80
C ARG A 307 2.70 27.85 -4.72
N THR A 308 3.19 29.10 -4.65
CA THR A 308 2.33 30.29 -4.66
C THR A 308 1.99 30.73 -6.08
N ASP A 309 2.90 30.48 -7.03
CA ASP A 309 2.80 30.94 -8.40
C ASP A 309 2.05 29.94 -9.31
N LEU A 310 2.06 28.65 -8.94
CA LEU A 310 1.38 27.55 -9.65
C LEU A 310 0.40 26.83 -8.71
N ASP A 311 -0.47 25.97 -9.26
CA ASP A 311 -1.28 25.06 -8.44
C ASP A 311 -0.36 24.28 -7.46
N PRO A 312 -0.62 24.32 -6.13
CA PRO A 312 0.32 23.81 -5.12
C PRO A 312 0.70 22.33 -5.30
N VAL A 313 -0.26 21.50 -5.74
CA VAL A 313 -0.06 20.05 -5.94
C VAL A 313 0.75 19.82 -7.21
N HIS A 314 0.40 20.54 -8.28
CA HIS A 314 1.09 20.43 -9.56
C HIS A 314 2.54 20.93 -9.49
N GLY A 315 2.77 22.09 -8.85
CA GLY A 315 4.09 22.71 -8.73
C GLY A 315 5.08 21.84 -7.95
N GLN A 316 4.68 21.33 -6.77
CA GLN A 316 5.54 20.46 -5.96
C GLN A 316 5.92 19.17 -6.71
N ARG A 317 4.94 18.58 -7.41
CA ARG A 317 5.18 17.38 -8.22
C ARG A 317 6.17 17.66 -9.34
N LEU A 318 5.99 18.76 -10.06
CA LEU A 318 6.82 19.13 -11.19
C LEU A 318 8.28 19.35 -10.79
N VAL A 319 8.53 19.98 -9.63
CA VAL A 319 9.88 20.13 -9.06
C VAL A 319 10.51 18.76 -8.77
N ALA A 320 9.77 17.88 -8.09
CA ALA A 320 10.28 16.55 -7.77
C ALA A 320 10.62 15.75 -9.04
N ASP A 321 9.76 15.79 -10.06
CA ASP A 321 9.97 15.08 -11.32
C ASP A 321 11.10 15.70 -12.17
N LEU A 322 11.27 17.03 -12.13
CA LEU A 322 12.42 17.72 -12.74
C LEU A 322 13.74 17.24 -12.16
N PHE A 323 13.91 17.27 -10.84
CA PHE A 323 15.16 16.84 -10.22
C PHE A 323 15.40 15.34 -10.37
N ARG A 324 14.35 14.50 -10.41
CA ARG A 324 14.48 13.06 -10.75
C ARG A 324 14.92 12.84 -12.18
N ALA A 325 14.48 13.67 -13.13
CA ALA A 325 14.90 13.59 -14.52
C ALA A 325 16.35 14.03 -14.72
N LEU A 326 16.79 15.03 -13.95
CA LEU A 326 18.14 15.62 -13.99
C LEU A 326 19.19 14.89 -13.14
N THR A 327 18.82 13.82 -12.46
CA THR A 327 19.73 13.03 -11.61
C THR A 327 19.62 11.55 -11.90
N ASP A 328 20.71 10.82 -11.66
CA ASP A 328 20.78 9.37 -11.83
C ASP A 328 21.65 8.72 -10.76
N THR A 329 21.64 7.39 -10.71
CA THR A 329 22.56 6.60 -9.88
C THR A 329 23.49 5.81 -10.78
N ASN A 330 24.80 5.89 -10.54
CA ASN A 330 25.78 5.05 -11.24
C ASN A 330 25.73 3.60 -10.72
N ALA A 331 26.59 2.72 -11.26
CA ALA A 331 26.68 1.32 -10.86
C ALA A 331 27.04 1.12 -9.37
N ASP A 332 27.73 2.09 -8.77
CA ASP A 332 28.13 2.10 -7.36
C ASP A 332 27.05 2.75 -6.45
N ASN A 333 25.82 2.93 -6.95
CA ASN A 333 24.71 3.63 -6.30
C ASN A 333 25.03 5.07 -5.86
N GLN A 334 26.04 5.69 -6.46
CA GLN A 334 26.35 7.10 -6.22
C GLN A 334 25.47 7.98 -7.10
N ALA A 335 24.95 9.04 -6.50
CA ALA A 335 24.16 10.03 -7.20
C ALA A 335 25.04 10.83 -8.18
N ILE A 336 24.63 10.86 -9.44
CA ILE A 336 25.29 11.57 -10.54
C ILE A 336 24.31 12.51 -11.24
N ARG A 337 24.86 13.47 -11.98
CA ARG A 337 24.09 14.39 -12.82
C ARG A 337 23.63 13.74 -14.12
N ARG A 338 22.46 14.13 -14.60
CA ARG A 338 21.88 13.70 -15.88
C ARG A 338 21.34 14.93 -16.63
N PRO A 339 22.21 15.70 -17.31
CA PRO A 339 21.77 16.85 -18.10
C PRO A 339 20.81 16.42 -19.23
N LEU A 340 19.76 17.22 -19.44
CA LEU A 340 18.74 17.02 -20.48
C LEU A 340 18.41 18.34 -21.16
N SER A 341 18.01 18.31 -22.44
CA SER A 341 17.52 19.53 -23.11
C SER A 341 16.14 19.93 -22.57
N LEU A 342 15.78 21.20 -22.69
CA LEU A 342 14.46 21.69 -22.30
C LEU A 342 13.34 20.93 -23.02
N ALA A 343 13.52 20.60 -24.31
CA ALA A 343 12.59 19.79 -25.09
C ALA A 343 12.46 18.36 -24.54
N GLN A 344 13.58 17.72 -24.19
CA GLN A 344 13.58 16.39 -23.58
C GLN A 344 12.88 16.39 -22.22
N LEU A 345 13.12 17.41 -21.40
CA LEU A 345 12.41 17.59 -20.13
C LEU A 345 10.90 17.74 -20.35
N GLY A 346 10.46 18.54 -21.33
CA GLY A 346 9.05 18.65 -21.73
C GLY A 346 8.43 17.28 -22.05
N GLY A 347 9.15 16.50 -22.85
CA GLY A 347 8.74 15.14 -23.22
C GLY A 347 8.66 14.17 -22.03
N VAL A 348 9.63 14.21 -21.10
CA VAL A 348 9.66 13.30 -19.93
C VAL A 348 8.63 13.72 -18.88
N LEU A 349 8.49 15.02 -18.60
CA LEU A 349 7.62 15.55 -17.54
C LEU A 349 6.16 15.75 -18.02
N MET A 350 5.86 15.55 -19.30
CA MET A 350 4.53 15.77 -19.90
C MET A 350 3.99 17.17 -19.61
N THR A 351 4.87 18.17 -19.70
CA THR A 351 4.57 19.56 -19.35
C THR A 351 4.99 20.47 -20.49
N ASP A 352 4.25 21.55 -20.73
CA ASP A 352 4.60 22.54 -21.75
C ASP A 352 5.92 23.26 -21.42
N LEU A 353 6.64 23.70 -22.45
CA LEU A 353 7.95 24.33 -22.27
C LEU A 353 7.87 25.68 -21.55
N GLY A 354 6.72 26.36 -21.60
CA GLY A 354 6.52 27.64 -20.90
C GLY A 354 6.50 27.44 -19.39
N THR A 355 5.67 26.53 -18.90
CA THR A 355 5.61 26.15 -17.48
C THR A 355 6.95 25.61 -16.99
N LEU A 356 7.61 24.74 -17.77
CA LEU A 356 8.93 24.24 -17.40
C LEU A 356 9.97 25.36 -17.30
N ARG A 357 9.97 26.29 -18.25
CA ARG A 357 10.88 27.45 -18.22
C ARG A 357 10.67 28.27 -16.95
N THR A 358 9.42 28.55 -16.58
CA THR A 358 9.10 29.25 -15.31
C THR A 358 9.69 28.53 -14.09
N VAL A 359 9.55 27.21 -14.00
CA VAL A 359 10.13 26.43 -12.89
C VAL A 359 11.66 26.49 -12.91
N ILE A 360 12.27 26.22 -14.06
CA ILE A 360 13.73 26.17 -14.22
C ILE A 360 14.37 27.54 -13.96
N ASP A 361 13.74 28.62 -14.41
CA ASP A 361 14.18 30.00 -14.20
C ASP A 361 14.29 30.33 -12.71
N ARG A 362 13.36 29.86 -11.86
CA ARG A 362 13.47 30.05 -10.40
C ARG A 362 14.70 29.36 -9.80
N PHE A 363 15.05 28.18 -10.29
CA PHE A 363 16.19 27.42 -9.78
C PHE A 363 17.54 27.85 -10.36
N ARG A 364 17.56 28.61 -11.47
CA ARG A 364 18.80 29.13 -12.07
C ARG A 364 19.02 30.63 -11.91
N ALA A 365 18.05 31.32 -11.30
CA ALA A 365 18.12 32.75 -11.01
C ALA A 365 19.40 33.11 -10.26
N ASP A 366 19.84 34.36 -10.40
CA ASP A 366 20.97 34.88 -9.65
C ASP A 366 20.72 34.77 -8.14
N GLY A 367 21.75 34.34 -7.40
CA GLY A 367 21.63 33.98 -5.99
C GLY A 367 20.99 32.63 -5.67
N VAL A 368 20.37 31.95 -6.65
CA VAL A 368 19.89 30.57 -6.47
C VAL A 368 20.88 29.59 -7.09
N SER A 369 21.11 29.71 -8.41
CA SER A 369 22.12 28.94 -9.17
C SER A 369 22.16 27.43 -8.84
N LEU A 370 21.01 26.81 -8.56
CA LEU A 370 20.86 25.38 -8.29
C LEU A 370 20.79 24.57 -9.59
N LEU A 371 20.32 25.19 -10.67
CA LEU A 371 20.37 24.68 -12.04
C LEU A 371 21.23 25.57 -12.95
N SER A 372 21.73 24.97 -14.01
CA SER A 372 22.42 25.60 -15.14
C SER A 372 21.61 25.39 -16.44
N PRO A 373 21.73 26.27 -17.45
CA PRO A 373 22.65 27.41 -17.55
C PRO A 373 22.18 28.61 -16.72
N HIS A 374 23.11 29.27 -16.04
CA HIS A 374 22.83 30.38 -15.13
C HIS A 374 22.40 31.66 -15.87
N GLY A 375 21.73 32.55 -15.14
CA GLY A 375 21.34 33.89 -15.61
C GLY A 375 20.02 33.92 -16.36
N ASP A 376 19.68 35.11 -16.86
CA ASP A 376 18.32 35.44 -17.33
C ASP A 376 18.12 35.24 -18.84
N ARG A 377 19.12 34.70 -19.55
CA ARG A 377 18.98 34.44 -21.00
C ARG A 377 17.82 33.46 -21.22
N PRO A 378 16.89 33.70 -22.17
CA PRO A 378 15.82 32.75 -22.45
C PRO A 378 16.38 31.37 -22.84
N LEU A 379 15.74 30.32 -22.33
CA LEU A 379 16.11 28.93 -22.65
C LEU A 379 15.44 28.48 -23.96
N GLY A 380 16.21 28.12 -24.97
CA GLY A 380 15.72 27.45 -26.17
C GLY A 380 15.37 25.97 -25.93
N PRO A 381 14.66 25.32 -26.86
CA PRO A 381 14.30 23.90 -26.76
C PRO A 381 15.52 22.97 -26.63
N GLU A 382 16.62 23.30 -27.30
CA GLU A 382 17.87 22.51 -27.31
C GLU A 382 18.83 22.88 -26.17
N ASP A 383 18.51 23.90 -25.36
CA ASP A 383 19.36 24.28 -24.23
C ASP A 383 19.37 23.16 -23.18
N LEU A 384 20.58 22.75 -22.80
CA LEU A 384 20.79 21.70 -21.80
C LEU A 384 20.66 22.27 -20.38
N VAL A 385 19.71 21.71 -19.65
CA VAL A 385 19.48 21.98 -18.24
C VAL A 385 20.20 20.92 -17.40
N ASP A 386 20.92 21.36 -16.38
CA ASP A 386 21.66 20.46 -15.48
C ASP A 386 21.69 20.99 -14.05
N VAL A 387 21.94 20.11 -13.09
CA VAL A 387 22.23 20.47 -11.70
C VAL A 387 23.61 21.11 -11.63
N SER A 388 23.71 22.30 -11.03
CA SER A 388 24.95 23.08 -10.99
C SER A 388 26.10 22.34 -10.31
N HIS A 389 25.81 21.67 -9.19
CA HIS A 389 26.79 20.90 -8.44
C HIS A 389 26.18 19.66 -7.79
N GLU A 390 26.91 18.54 -7.78
CA GLU A 390 26.45 17.28 -7.16
C GLU A 390 26.20 17.39 -5.65
N ALA A 391 26.78 18.40 -4.99
CA ALA A 391 26.50 18.74 -3.59
C ALA A 391 24.99 18.92 -3.35
N LEU A 392 24.25 19.52 -4.31
CA LEU A 392 22.80 19.66 -4.21
C LEU A 392 22.12 18.28 -4.14
N ILE A 393 22.57 17.34 -4.95
CA ILE A 393 21.99 15.98 -5.02
C ILE A 393 22.23 15.23 -3.73
N ARG A 394 23.38 15.45 -3.06
CA ARG A 394 23.74 14.79 -1.81
C ARG A 394 23.15 15.44 -0.56
N CYS A 395 23.03 16.75 -0.54
CA CYS A 395 22.62 17.50 0.66
C CYS A 395 21.13 17.83 0.71
N TRP A 396 20.43 17.88 -0.43
CA TRP A 396 19.00 18.19 -0.41
C TRP A 396 18.19 17.00 0.09
N SER A 397 17.68 17.10 1.32
CA SER A 397 16.98 16.00 2.00
C SER A 397 15.84 15.40 1.18
N ALA A 398 15.01 16.22 0.54
CA ALA A 398 13.90 15.74 -0.29
C ALA A 398 14.36 14.84 -1.46
N LEU A 399 15.55 15.09 -2.00
CA LEU A 399 16.15 14.34 -3.10
C LEU A 399 16.98 13.15 -2.62
N ALA A 400 17.81 13.38 -1.60
CA ALA A 400 18.90 12.50 -1.17
C ALA A 400 18.53 11.51 -0.06
N ASP A 401 17.40 11.69 0.62
CA ASP A 401 17.03 10.85 1.77
C ASP A 401 17.13 9.35 1.41
N PRO A 402 17.92 8.55 2.15
CA PRO A 402 18.21 7.17 1.78
C PRO A 402 17.02 6.22 1.92
N LYS A 403 15.98 6.60 2.68
CA LYS A 403 14.79 5.78 2.89
C LYS A 403 13.71 6.11 1.87
N ASP A 404 13.47 7.40 1.66
CA ASP A 404 12.29 7.90 0.92
C ASP A 404 12.55 9.14 0.05
N GLY A 405 13.81 9.48 -0.20
CA GLY A 405 14.20 10.57 -1.08
C GLY A 405 13.79 10.32 -2.53
N TRP A 406 13.64 11.39 -3.30
CA TRP A 406 13.19 11.32 -4.69
C TRP A 406 14.08 10.43 -5.57
N LEU A 407 15.39 10.42 -5.32
CA LEU A 407 16.33 9.59 -6.08
C LEU A 407 16.11 8.10 -5.81
N VAL A 408 15.90 7.71 -4.55
CA VAL A 408 15.59 6.32 -4.16
C VAL A 408 14.27 5.86 -4.76
N ARG A 409 13.25 6.73 -4.74
CA ARG A 409 11.96 6.45 -5.39
C ARG A 409 12.12 6.27 -6.89
N GLU A 410 12.91 7.11 -7.55
CA GLU A 410 13.20 7.00 -8.98
C GLU A 410 13.93 5.70 -9.32
N PHE A 411 14.94 5.34 -8.53
CA PHE A 411 15.66 4.08 -8.69
C PHE A 411 14.72 2.86 -8.56
N ARG A 412 13.87 2.82 -7.53
CA ARG A 412 12.85 1.77 -7.35
C ARG A 412 11.90 1.71 -8.55
N ASN A 413 11.51 2.86 -9.10
CA ASN A 413 10.66 2.91 -10.29
C ASN A 413 11.35 2.34 -11.54
N GLY A 414 12.65 2.61 -11.71
CA GLY A 414 13.46 2.00 -12.75
C GLY A 414 13.53 0.48 -12.63
N LEU A 415 13.67 -0.05 -11.41
CA LEU A 415 13.64 -1.50 -11.17
C LEU A 415 12.28 -2.13 -11.52
N VAL A 416 11.17 -1.47 -11.14
CA VAL A 416 9.83 -1.91 -11.51
C VAL A 416 9.67 -1.95 -13.04
N TRP A 417 10.15 -0.94 -13.77
CA TRP A 417 10.10 -0.93 -15.23
C TRP A 417 10.89 -2.07 -15.86
N ARG A 418 12.13 -2.29 -15.42
CA ARG A 418 12.98 -3.39 -15.91
C ARG A 418 12.34 -4.75 -15.63
N ALA A 419 11.71 -4.93 -14.47
CA ALA A 419 10.95 -6.14 -14.17
C ALA A 419 9.76 -6.32 -15.12
N LEU A 420 9.02 -5.25 -15.43
CA LEU A 420 7.93 -5.29 -16.41
C LEU A 420 8.43 -5.63 -17.82
N LEU A 421 9.62 -5.18 -18.22
CA LEU A 421 10.22 -5.56 -19.51
C LEU A 421 10.50 -7.07 -19.57
N VAL A 422 11.00 -7.67 -18.48
CA VAL A 422 11.20 -9.12 -18.38
C VAL A 422 9.86 -9.87 -18.45
N GLN A 423 8.83 -9.37 -17.75
CA GLN A 423 7.49 -9.97 -17.82
C GLN A 423 6.86 -9.82 -19.21
N ALA A 424 7.08 -8.70 -19.89
CA ALA A 424 6.60 -8.48 -21.25
C ALA A 424 7.28 -9.44 -22.23
N ASP A 425 8.57 -9.74 -22.05
CA ASP A 425 9.28 -10.77 -22.82
C ASP A 425 8.67 -12.16 -22.62
N SER A 426 8.34 -12.52 -21.37
CA SER A 426 7.65 -13.77 -21.05
C SER A 426 6.26 -13.85 -21.70
N PHE A 427 5.49 -12.77 -21.66
CA PHE A 427 4.16 -12.65 -22.27
C PHE A 427 4.21 -12.72 -23.80
N GLU A 428 5.24 -12.16 -24.43
CA GLU A 428 5.42 -12.25 -25.89
C GLU A 428 5.74 -13.67 -26.36
N ARG A 429 6.34 -14.50 -25.49
CA ARG A 429 6.57 -15.93 -25.77
C ARG A 429 5.34 -16.79 -25.49
N ASP A 430 4.58 -16.46 -24.46
CA ASP A 430 3.34 -17.14 -24.10
C ASP A 430 2.27 -16.12 -23.64
N PRO A 431 1.23 -15.87 -24.44
CA PRO A 431 0.16 -14.93 -24.10
C PRO A 431 -0.64 -15.27 -22.84
N ALA A 432 -0.50 -16.48 -22.28
CA ALA A 432 -1.10 -16.83 -21.00
C ALA A 432 -0.36 -16.21 -19.80
N ASN A 433 0.91 -15.80 -19.97
CA ASN A 433 1.73 -15.21 -18.91
C ASN A 433 1.39 -13.74 -18.67
N VAL A 434 0.20 -13.50 -18.12
CA VAL A 434 -0.28 -12.18 -17.70
C VAL A 434 0.06 -11.90 -16.23
N LEU A 435 0.01 -10.63 -15.83
CA LEU A 435 0.21 -10.23 -14.45
C LEU A 435 -0.99 -10.65 -13.58
N ALA A 436 -0.74 -10.90 -12.29
CA ALA A 436 -1.80 -11.13 -11.30
C ALA A 436 -2.75 -9.92 -11.20
N SER A 437 -3.99 -10.15 -10.78
CA SER A 437 -5.05 -9.12 -10.74
C SER A 437 -4.70 -7.91 -9.85
N THR A 438 -4.11 -8.17 -8.68
CA THR A 438 -3.66 -7.13 -7.74
C THR A 438 -2.52 -6.31 -8.35
N THR A 439 -1.49 -6.99 -8.86
CA THR A 439 -0.35 -6.35 -9.52
C THR A 439 -0.78 -5.54 -10.74
N THR A 440 -1.73 -6.03 -11.53
CA THR A 440 -2.25 -5.30 -12.70
C THR A 440 -2.82 -3.95 -12.30
N THR A 441 -3.70 -3.93 -11.29
CA THR A 441 -4.32 -2.69 -10.79
C THR A 441 -3.28 -1.70 -10.28
N GLU A 442 -2.32 -2.18 -9.49
CA GLU A 442 -1.22 -1.35 -8.99
C GLU A 442 -0.36 -0.79 -10.13
N ARG A 443 -0.05 -1.61 -11.14
CA ARG A 443 0.81 -1.22 -12.26
C ARG A 443 0.10 -0.30 -13.25
N GLU A 444 -1.21 -0.43 -13.45
CA GLU A 444 -2.02 0.51 -14.22
C GLU A 444 -1.97 1.91 -13.63
N LEU A 445 -2.26 2.05 -12.32
CA LEU A 445 -2.20 3.33 -11.62
C LEU A 445 -0.78 3.92 -11.63
N TRP A 446 0.22 3.08 -11.44
CA TRP A 446 1.62 3.48 -11.50
C TRP A 446 2.02 3.95 -12.90
N LEU A 447 1.53 3.31 -13.98
CA LEU A 447 1.87 3.66 -15.35
C LEU A 447 1.30 5.02 -15.79
N GLN A 448 0.14 5.44 -15.26
CA GLN A 448 -0.51 6.71 -15.61
C GLN A 448 0.38 7.96 -15.44
N ARG A 449 1.43 7.87 -14.62
CA ARG A 449 2.37 8.97 -14.36
C ARG A 449 3.64 8.90 -15.19
N ARG A 450 3.69 8.05 -16.21
CA ARG A 450 4.87 7.76 -17.03
C ARG A 450 4.52 7.81 -18.51
N ASN A 451 5.56 7.90 -19.32
CA ASN A 451 5.43 7.98 -20.76
C ASN A 451 6.63 7.28 -21.45
N PRO A 452 6.61 7.18 -22.79
CA PRO A 452 7.70 6.57 -23.54
C PRO A 452 9.07 7.24 -23.27
N ASN A 453 9.12 8.58 -23.20
CA ASN A 453 10.36 9.33 -22.98
C ASN A 453 11.03 8.99 -21.64
N TRP A 454 10.23 8.79 -20.59
CA TRP A 454 10.70 8.31 -19.30
C TRP A 454 11.20 6.87 -19.39
N ALA A 455 10.49 6.01 -20.11
CA ALA A 455 10.84 4.59 -20.26
C ALA A 455 12.14 4.36 -21.04
N GLU A 456 12.48 5.23 -22.00
CA GLU A 456 13.76 5.15 -22.75
C GLU A 456 14.98 5.13 -21.81
N ARG A 457 14.91 5.83 -20.68
CA ARG A 457 15.96 5.78 -19.63
C ARG A 457 16.19 4.37 -19.07
N TYR A 458 15.17 3.52 -19.05
CA TYR A 458 15.17 2.22 -18.38
C TYR A 458 15.09 1.03 -19.33
N GLY A 459 15.46 1.23 -20.61
CA GLY A 459 15.46 0.18 -21.64
C GLY A 459 14.30 0.26 -22.63
N GLY A 460 13.55 1.37 -22.63
CA GLY A 460 12.48 1.63 -23.61
C GLY A 460 11.34 0.61 -23.49
N GLY A 461 10.87 0.10 -24.63
CA GLY A 461 9.90 -0.99 -24.67
C GLY A 461 8.48 -0.62 -24.21
N TRP A 462 8.13 0.66 -24.28
CA TRP A 462 6.83 1.19 -23.83
C TRP A 462 5.63 0.39 -24.35
N GLN A 463 5.59 0.16 -25.67
CA GLN A 463 4.50 -0.58 -26.31
C GLN A 463 4.41 -2.03 -25.82
N ARG A 464 5.54 -2.68 -25.56
CA ARG A 464 5.60 -4.07 -25.08
C ARG A 464 4.94 -4.18 -23.71
N VAL A 465 5.32 -3.28 -22.79
CA VAL A 465 4.75 -3.21 -21.44
C VAL A 465 3.27 -2.81 -21.47
N GLN A 466 2.87 -1.88 -22.35
CA GLN A 466 1.46 -1.52 -22.52
C GLN A 466 0.61 -2.70 -22.97
N ARG A 467 1.09 -3.52 -23.91
CA ARG A 467 0.39 -4.74 -24.35
C ARG A 467 0.23 -5.75 -23.22
N LEU A 468 1.28 -5.97 -22.43
CA LEU A 468 1.21 -6.85 -21.25
C LEU A 468 0.15 -6.35 -20.27
N ILE A 469 0.16 -5.06 -19.93
CA ILE A 469 -0.76 -4.48 -18.94
C ILE A 469 -2.20 -4.53 -19.45
N SER A 470 -2.44 -4.19 -20.72
CA SER A 470 -3.79 -4.25 -21.29
C SER A 470 -4.34 -5.68 -21.38
N ALA A 471 -3.50 -6.66 -21.77
CA ALA A 471 -3.88 -8.07 -21.75
C ALA A 471 -4.16 -8.56 -20.33
N SER A 472 -3.35 -8.15 -19.35
CA SER A 472 -3.55 -8.50 -17.93
C SER A 472 -4.84 -7.89 -17.37
N ALA A 473 -5.16 -6.64 -17.75
CA ALA A 473 -6.41 -5.99 -17.38
C ALA A 473 -7.62 -6.72 -17.97
N ALA A 474 -7.57 -7.08 -19.26
CA ALA A 474 -8.63 -7.86 -19.90
C ALA A 474 -8.81 -9.24 -19.26
N ALA A 475 -7.71 -9.91 -18.89
CA ALA A 475 -7.75 -11.19 -18.18
C ALA A 475 -8.37 -11.07 -16.79
N ARG A 476 -8.01 -10.03 -16.02
CA ARG A 476 -8.62 -9.70 -14.72
C ARG A 476 -10.13 -9.46 -14.88
N ASP A 477 -10.52 -8.63 -15.84
CA ASP A 477 -11.91 -8.24 -16.01
C ASP A 477 -12.77 -9.44 -16.46
N LYS A 478 -12.21 -10.32 -17.30
CA LYS A 478 -12.83 -11.60 -17.66
C LYS A 478 -12.97 -12.54 -16.46
N ALA A 479 -11.94 -12.65 -15.62
CA ALA A 479 -12.00 -13.49 -14.41
C ALA A 479 -13.06 -12.97 -13.43
N ARG A 480 -13.15 -11.65 -13.26
CA ARG A 480 -14.16 -11.01 -12.42
C ARG A 480 -15.58 -11.19 -12.96
N ALA A 481 -15.76 -11.09 -14.28
CA ALA A 481 -17.04 -11.37 -14.93
C ALA A 481 -17.46 -12.84 -14.73
N ALA A 482 -16.52 -13.78 -14.87
CA ALA A 482 -16.79 -15.21 -14.64
C ALA A 482 -17.15 -15.52 -13.19
N GLU A 483 -16.52 -14.84 -12.22
CA GLU A 483 -16.86 -14.96 -10.80
C GLU A 483 -18.27 -14.42 -10.49
N ILE A 484 -18.61 -13.25 -11.05
CA ILE A 484 -19.96 -12.67 -10.94
C ILE A 484 -21.00 -13.62 -11.57
N ASP A 485 -20.72 -14.16 -12.75
CA ASP A 485 -21.61 -15.11 -13.43
C ASP A 485 -21.76 -16.43 -12.65
N ALA A 486 -20.70 -16.90 -11.99
CA ALA A 486 -20.75 -18.07 -11.11
C ALA A 486 -21.68 -17.82 -9.91
N LEU A 487 -21.54 -16.67 -9.24
CA LEU A 487 -22.42 -16.27 -8.14
C LEU A 487 -23.88 -16.13 -8.60
N HIS A 488 -24.13 -15.58 -9.79
CA HIS A 488 -25.47 -15.51 -10.37
C HIS A 488 -26.05 -16.90 -10.67
N LYS A 489 -25.23 -17.85 -11.16
CA LYS A 489 -25.67 -19.23 -11.38
C LYS A 489 -26.02 -19.94 -10.08
N GLU A 490 -25.22 -19.76 -9.04
CA GLU A 490 -25.51 -20.30 -7.70
C GLU A 490 -26.80 -19.70 -7.11
N GLY A 491 -27.01 -18.39 -7.27
CA GLY A 491 -28.25 -17.72 -6.87
C GLY A 491 -29.48 -18.26 -7.60
N ARG A 492 -29.41 -18.45 -8.93
CA ARG A 492 -30.50 -19.03 -9.72
C ARG A 492 -30.79 -20.49 -9.33
N ALA A 493 -29.75 -21.29 -9.10
CA ALA A 493 -29.90 -22.67 -8.66
C ALA A 493 -30.53 -22.76 -7.26
N ALA A 494 -30.19 -21.84 -6.35
CA ALA A 494 -30.80 -21.75 -5.03
C ALA A 494 -32.29 -21.38 -5.11
N VAL A 495 -32.67 -20.42 -5.96
CA VAL A 495 -34.08 -20.05 -6.19
C VAL A 495 -34.87 -21.22 -6.77
N LEU A 496 -34.31 -21.94 -7.77
CA LEU A 496 -34.96 -23.11 -8.36
C LEU A 496 -35.15 -24.23 -7.34
N ARG A 497 -34.12 -24.54 -6.54
CA ARG A 497 -34.18 -25.56 -5.47
C ARG A 497 -35.22 -25.20 -4.41
N ASN A 498 -35.27 -23.94 -3.98
CA ASN A 498 -36.25 -23.47 -3.00
C ASN A 498 -37.69 -23.50 -3.59
N GLY A 499 -37.84 -23.18 -4.88
CA GLY A 499 -39.12 -23.29 -5.59
C GLY A 499 -39.61 -24.74 -5.70
N ILE A 500 -38.73 -25.69 -6.02
CA ILE A 500 -39.05 -27.13 -6.06
C ILE A 500 -39.43 -27.64 -4.66
N ALA A 501 -38.70 -27.24 -3.62
CA ALA A 501 -39.02 -27.61 -2.24
C ALA A 501 -40.39 -27.06 -1.80
N ALA A 502 -40.70 -25.80 -2.13
CA ALA A 502 -42.00 -25.20 -1.85
C ALA A 502 -43.14 -25.92 -2.58
N LEU A 503 -42.92 -26.29 -3.85
CA LEU A 503 -43.89 -27.09 -4.62
C LEU A 503 -44.09 -28.48 -4.02
N ALA A 504 -43.02 -29.16 -3.58
CA ALA A 504 -43.10 -30.46 -2.93
C ALA A 504 -43.88 -30.39 -1.60
N VAL A 505 -43.69 -29.33 -0.81
CA VAL A 505 -44.49 -29.07 0.40
C VAL A 505 -45.96 -28.85 0.04
N LEU A 506 -46.24 -28.07 -1.01
CA LEU A 506 -47.61 -27.77 -1.44
C LEU A 506 -48.33 -29.01 -1.98
N VAL A 507 -47.62 -29.86 -2.74
CA VAL A 507 -48.12 -31.18 -3.18
C VAL A 507 -48.32 -32.10 -1.98
N GLY A 508 -47.39 -32.13 -1.02
CA GLY A 508 -47.54 -32.90 0.21
C GLY A 508 -48.77 -32.47 1.03
N LEU A 509 -49.00 -31.17 1.17
CA LEU A 509 -50.20 -30.60 1.80
C LEU A 509 -51.47 -30.97 1.04
N LEU A 510 -51.45 -30.91 -0.29
CA LEU A 510 -52.57 -31.30 -1.13
C LEU A 510 -52.90 -32.80 -0.99
N VAL A 511 -51.89 -33.67 -1.01
CA VAL A 511 -52.06 -35.11 -0.80
C VAL A 511 -52.60 -35.39 0.60
N THR A 512 -52.10 -34.68 1.62
CA THR A 512 -52.59 -34.80 2.99
C THR A 512 -54.05 -34.35 3.11
N ALA A 513 -54.42 -33.24 2.45
CA ALA A 513 -55.79 -32.74 2.42
C ALA A 513 -56.73 -33.71 1.67
N LEU A 514 -56.28 -34.29 0.56
CA LEU A 514 -57.02 -35.30 -0.19
C LEU A 514 -57.17 -36.60 0.61
N PHE A 515 -56.14 -37.03 1.33
CA PHE A 515 -56.19 -38.18 2.22
C PHE A 515 -57.15 -37.95 3.38
N TYR A 516 -57.12 -36.74 3.97
CA TYR A 516 -58.07 -36.34 5.02
C TYR A 516 -59.51 -36.32 4.51
N ALA A 517 -59.74 -35.76 3.32
CA ALA A 517 -61.06 -35.78 2.67
C ALA A 517 -61.52 -37.21 2.34
N TYR A 518 -60.63 -38.07 1.87
CA TYR A 518 -60.91 -39.48 1.64
C TYR A 518 -61.26 -40.23 2.94
N ALA A 519 -60.50 -40.00 4.01
CA ALA A 519 -60.76 -40.57 5.33
C ALA A 519 -62.13 -40.12 5.87
N GLN A 520 -62.47 -38.83 5.75
CA GLN A 520 -63.79 -38.29 6.09
C GLN A 520 -64.93 -38.93 5.29
N ILE A 521 -64.75 -39.12 3.98
CA ILE A 521 -65.73 -39.80 3.12
C ILE A 521 -65.85 -41.28 3.51
N HIS A 522 -64.76 -41.94 3.91
CA HIS A 522 -64.79 -43.32 4.35
C HIS A 522 -65.44 -43.47 5.74
N GLU A 523 -65.21 -42.53 6.65
CA GLU A 523 -65.79 -42.48 7.98
C GLU A 523 -67.30 -42.19 7.91
N SER A 524 -67.75 -41.30 7.02
CA SER A 524 -69.18 -41.08 6.76
C SER A 524 -69.89 -42.31 6.16
N LYS A 525 -69.22 -43.09 5.30
CA LYS A 525 -69.76 -44.38 4.82
C LYS A 525 -69.86 -45.43 5.93
N LEU A 526 -68.89 -45.48 6.84
CA LEU A 526 -68.92 -46.35 8.02
C LEU A 526 -70.02 -45.93 9.02
N GLN A 527 -70.22 -44.62 9.20
CA GLN A 527 -71.31 -44.08 10.02
C GLN A 527 -72.68 -44.42 9.43
N PHE A 528 -72.85 -44.35 8.10
CA PHE A 528 -74.10 -44.73 7.44
C PHE A 528 -74.43 -46.23 7.61
N ALA A 529 -73.43 -47.10 7.46
CA ALA A 529 -73.57 -48.55 7.71
C ALA A 529 -73.86 -48.86 9.20
N SER A 530 -73.28 -48.11 10.12
CA SER A 530 -73.57 -48.23 11.56
C SER A 530 -74.98 -47.72 11.91
N LEU A 531 -75.50 -46.73 11.19
CA LEU A 531 -76.84 -46.18 11.37
C LEU A 531 -77.93 -47.17 10.89
N GLU A 532 -77.68 -47.89 9.79
CA GLU A 532 -78.54 -48.98 9.32
C GLU A 532 -78.54 -50.15 10.30
N ALA A 533 -77.37 -50.56 10.78
CA ALA A 533 -77.26 -51.61 11.80
C ALA A 533 -77.94 -51.21 13.13
N THR A 534 -77.89 -49.94 13.51
CA THR A 534 -78.56 -49.42 14.73
C THR A 534 -80.07 -49.26 14.53
N ARG A 535 -80.54 -48.93 13.32
CA ARG A 535 -81.96 -48.88 12.96
C ARG A 535 -82.59 -50.28 12.97
N GLN A 536 -81.87 -51.28 12.49
CA GLN A 536 -82.31 -52.67 12.52
C GLN A 536 -82.35 -53.21 13.96
N ARG A 537 -81.35 -52.88 14.77
CA ARG A 537 -81.33 -53.23 16.19
C ARG A 537 -82.40 -52.51 17.02
N ASN A 538 -82.72 -51.26 16.68
CA ASN A 538 -83.83 -50.53 17.32
C ASN A 538 -85.21 -51.06 16.90
N LEU A 539 -85.37 -51.57 15.67
CA LEU A 539 -86.59 -52.26 15.25
C LEU A 539 -86.74 -53.62 15.94
N ASP A 540 -85.65 -54.37 16.12
CA ASP A 540 -85.64 -55.62 16.90
C ASP A 540 -85.92 -55.38 18.39
N LEU A 541 -85.38 -54.29 18.97
CA LEU A 541 -85.67 -53.87 20.35
C LEU A 541 -87.11 -53.38 20.54
N ILE A 542 -87.71 -52.72 19.55
CA ILE A 542 -89.14 -52.36 19.58
C ILE A 542 -90.01 -53.63 19.50
N ALA A 543 -89.62 -54.63 18.69
CA ALA A 543 -90.31 -55.92 18.64
C ALA A 543 -90.16 -56.75 19.94
N GLU A 544 -88.99 -56.71 20.59
CA GLU A 544 -88.78 -57.30 21.92
C GLU A 544 -89.53 -56.55 23.03
N LEU A 545 -89.65 -55.22 22.93
CA LEU A 545 -90.42 -54.38 23.85
C LEU A 545 -91.92 -54.62 23.68
N ASP A 546 -92.44 -54.74 22.46
CA ASP A 546 -93.84 -55.13 22.22
C ASP A 546 -94.12 -56.56 22.72
N ALA A 547 -93.17 -57.50 22.56
CA ALA A 547 -93.27 -58.85 23.12
C ALA A 547 -93.12 -58.88 24.66
N ALA A 548 -92.42 -57.93 25.27
CA ALA A 548 -92.32 -57.77 26.71
C ALA A 548 -93.57 -57.08 27.30
N THR A 549 -94.17 -56.15 26.56
CA THR A 549 -95.42 -55.45 26.94
C THR A 549 -96.63 -56.38 26.81
N ALA A 550 -96.65 -57.27 25.81
CA ALA A 550 -97.64 -58.36 25.70
C ALA A 550 -97.47 -59.44 26.79
N ARG A 551 -96.24 -59.68 27.26
CA ARG A 551 -95.98 -60.55 28.43
C ARG A 551 -96.36 -59.88 29.75
N SER A 552 -96.22 -58.55 29.86
CA SER A 552 -96.65 -57.78 31.03
C SER A 552 -98.18 -57.72 31.15
N THR A 553 -98.92 -57.63 30.04
CA THR A 553 -100.38 -57.67 30.05
C THR A 553 -100.94 -59.09 30.25
N ASP A 554 -100.25 -60.15 29.77
CA ASP A 554 -100.56 -61.55 30.13
C ASP A 554 -100.23 -61.85 31.60
N PHE A 555 -99.19 -61.21 32.16
CA PHE A 555 -98.82 -61.34 33.57
C PHE A 555 -99.77 -60.56 34.51
N GLU A 556 -100.26 -59.39 34.11
CA GLU A 556 -101.33 -58.67 34.83
C GLU A 556 -102.68 -59.40 34.75
N ALA A 557 -103.00 -60.05 33.63
CA ALA A 557 -104.18 -60.91 33.50
C ALA A 557 -104.08 -62.17 34.38
N ARG A 558 -102.88 -62.78 34.46
CA ARG A 558 -102.61 -63.90 35.37
C ARG A 558 -102.63 -63.49 36.84
N LEU A 559 -102.05 -62.33 37.20
CA LEU A 559 -102.10 -61.76 38.55
C LEU A 559 -103.53 -61.48 39.01
N ASN A 560 -104.39 -60.92 38.15
CA ASN A 560 -105.81 -60.73 38.47
C ASN A 560 -106.58 -62.06 38.58
N SER A 561 -106.28 -63.06 37.74
CA SER A 561 -106.89 -64.40 37.88
C SER A 561 -106.46 -65.13 39.16
N THR A 562 -105.19 -64.98 39.58
CA THR A 562 -104.71 -65.54 40.85
C THR A 562 -105.16 -64.73 42.07
N ALA A 563 -105.43 -63.43 41.94
CA ALA A 563 -106.04 -62.63 43.01
C ALA A 563 -107.52 -63.01 43.23
N ILE A 564 -108.25 -63.31 42.17
CA ILE A 564 -109.64 -63.83 42.23
C ILE A 564 -109.66 -65.26 42.82
N GLU A 565 -108.69 -66.12 42.48
CA GLU A 565 -108.54 -67.44 43.10
C GLU A 565 -108.11 -67.35 44.58
N LEU A 566 -107.23 -66.41 44.96
CA LEU A 566 -106.82 -66.20 46.37
C LEU A 566 -107.97 -65.71 47.25
N GLU A 567 -108.89 -64.91 46.70
CA GLU A 567 -110.07 -64.44 47.40
C GLU A 567 -111.11 -65.57 47.58
N SER A 568 -111.23 -66.47 46.59
CA SER A 568 -112.04 -67.69 46.70
C SER A 568 -111.47 -68.70 47.70
N PHE A 569 -110.14 -68.84 47.80
CA PHE A 569 -109.46 -69.67 48.81
C PHE A 569 -109.52 -69.06 50.21
N ARG A 570 -109.48 -67.73 50.36
CA ARG A 570 -109.74 -67.06 51.65
C ARG A 570 -111.17 -67.25 52.13
N LYS A 571 -112.15 -67.26 51.22
CA LYS A 571 -113.55 -67.56 51.55
C LYS A 571 -113.75 -69.03 51.96
N ALA A 572 -113.14 -69.96 51.22
CA ALA A 572 -113.13 -71.39 51.58
C ALA A 572 -112.39 -71.68 52.90
N ALA A 573 -111.31 -70.96 53.21
CA ALA A 573 -110.58 -71.07 54.48
C ALA A 573 -111.31 -70.40 55.66
N ALA A 574 -112.23 -69.48 55.41
CA ALA A 574 -113.13 -68.93 56.43
C ALA A 574 -114.29 -69.90 56.75
N ASP A 575 -114.84 -70.58 55.73
CA ASP A 575 -115.92 -71.57 55.89
C ASP A 575 -115.42 -72.90 56.49
N LEU A 576 -114.15 -73.30 56.26
CA LEU A 576 -113.57 -74.51 56.86
C LEU A 576 -113.10 -74.32 58.33
N LYS A 577 -113.17 -73.10 58.86
CA LYS A 577 -112.86 -72.81 60.28
C LYS A 577 -114.07 -72.95 61.20
N ALA A 578 -115.26 -73.20 60.63
CA ALA A 578 -116.50 -73.40 61.37
C ALA A 578 -116.76 -74.86 61.78
N ASP A 579 -115.99 -75.83 61.25
CA ASP A 579 -116.19 -77.25 61.59
C ASP A 579 -114.92 -77.95 62.09
N THR A 580 -114.84 -78.01 63.42
CA THR A 580 -114.29 -79.09 64.25
C THR A 580 -112.85 -79.61 64.02
N ALA A 581 -111.95 -79.08 64.85
CA ALA A 581 -111.18 -79.83 65.85
C ALA A 581 -110.49 -81.15 65.44
N LYS A 582 -109.22 -81.06 65.01
CA LYS A 582 -108.03 -81.47 65.82
C LYS A 582 -106.73 -81.44 64.99
N GLY A 583 -106.04 -80.29 65.02
CA GLY A 583 -104.76 -80.19 65.74
C GLY A 583 -103.41 -80.52 65.08
N THR A 584 -103.31 -81.03 63.84
CA THR A 584 -101.99 -81.40 63.26
C THR A 584 -101.56 -80.64 62.00
N VAL A 585 -102.36 -79.66 61.54
CA VAL A 585 -102.13 -78.95 60.25
C VAL A 585 -101.52 -77.55 60.43
N ALA A 586 -101.39 -77.05 61.66
CA ALA A 586 -100.87 -75.70 61.93
C ALA A 586 -99.34 -75.57 61.77
N ALA A 587 -98.56 -76.65 61.90
CA ALA A 587 -97.10 -76.58 61.90
C ALA A 587 -96.46 -76.61 60.50
N THR A 588 -97.18 -77.06 59.48
CA THR A 588 -96.66 -77.16 58.09
C THR A 588 -96.86 -75.86 57.30
N ILE A 589 -97.78 -74.99 57.75
CA ILE A 589 -98.09 -73.70 57.12
C ILE A 589 -97.11 -72.60 57.57
N ASP A 590 -96.59 -72.66 58.80
CA ASP A 590 -95.58 -71.71 59.31
C ASP A 590 -94.18 -71.92 58.70
N LEU A 591 -93.85 -73.13 58.23
CA LEU A 591 -92.56 -73.41 57.58
C LEU A 591 -92.49 -72.87 56.14
N ALA A 592 -93.62 -72.80 55.44
CA ALA A 592 -93.71 -72.32 54.05
C ALA A 592 -93.70 -70.79 53.94
N VAL A 593 -94.13 -70.07 54.99
CA VAL A 593 -94.13 -68.60 55.04
C VAL A 593 -92.71 -68.03 55.34
N LYS A 594 -91.84 -68.81 55.99
CA LYS A 594 -90.49 -68.39 56.39
C LYS A 594 -89.44 -68.52 55.26
N ASP A 595 -89.67 -69.42 54.31
CA ASP A 595 -88.77 -69.64 53.16
C ASP A 595 -88.98 -68.58 52.05
N LEU A 596 -90.19 -68.02 51.97
CA LEU A 596 -90.55 -66.96 51.02
C LEU A 596 -90.01 -65.57 51.42
N SER A 597 -89.73 -65.32 52.71
CA SER A 597 -89.16 -64.03 53.17
C SER A 597 -87.64 -63.94 53.00
N ALA A 598 -86.93 -65.06 52.81
CA ALA A 598 -85.47 -65.08 52.62
C ALA A 598 -85.02 -64.86 51.16
N GLN A 599 -85.92 -65.02 50.18
CA GLN A 599 -85.64 -64.74 48.77
C GLN A 599 -85.80 -63.24 48.39
N ALA A 600 -86.47 -62.44 49.22
CA ALA A 600 -86.69 -61.01 48.99
C ALA A 600 -85.47 -60.12 49.32
N ASP A 601 -84.59 -60.52 50.25
CA ASP A 601 -83.41 -59.73 50.66
C ASP A 601 -82.17 -59.89 49.75
N LYS A 602 -82.19 -60.87 48.83
CA LYS A 602 -81.06 -61.15 47.91
C LYS A 602 -81.05 -60.25 46.67
N ILE A 603 -82.13 -59.54 46.40
CA ILE A 603 -82.32 -58.72 45.19
C ILE A 603 -81.94 -57.23 45.43
N ALA A 604 -81.84 -56.80 46.69
CA ALA A 604 -81.58 -55.39 47.04
C ALA A 604 -80.09 -54.95 47.07
N ARG A 605 -79.12 -55.85 46.83
CA ARG A 605 -77.68 -55.57 47.06
C ARG A 605 -76.76 -55.55 45.82
N ALA A 606 -77.28 -55.53 44.60
CA ALA A 606 -76.45 -55.71 43.39
C ALA A 606 -76.33 -54.49 42.44
N VAL A 607 -76.70 -53.26 42.86
CA VAL A 607 -76.83 -52.10 41.94
C VAL A 607 -75.85 -50.94 42.20
N ILE A 608 -74.96 -51.01 43.19
CA ILE A 608 -74.12 -49.83 43.54
C ILE A 608 -72.65 -49.88 43.09
N ASP A 609 -72.08 -51.03 42.73
CA ASP A 609 -70.65 -51.10 42.39
C ASP A 609 -70.42 -51.54 40.94
N ASN A 610 -70.22 -50.60 40.00
CA ASN A 610 -69.20 -50.70 38.94
C ASN A 610 -69.31 -49.58 37.90
N SER A 611 -68.65 -48.45 38.16
CA SER A 611 -68.19 -47.54 37.12
C SER A 611 -66.86 -46.91 37.52
N ALA A 612 -65.76 -47.66 37.35
CA ALA A 612 -64.42 -47.10 37.38
C ALA A 612 -63.57 -47.70 36.26
N GLN A 613 -63.21 -46.78 35.36
CA GLN A 613 -62.48 -46.89 34.11
C GLN A 613 -61.12 -47.58 34.20
N THR A 614 -60.82 -48.30 33.11
CA THR A 614 -59.54 -48.84 32.68
C THR A 614 -58.49 -47.78 32.34
N ALA A 615 -57.23 -48.17 32.56
CA ALA A 615 -55.99 -47.41 32.43
C ALA A 615 -55.59 -46.96 31.00
N PRO A 616 -54.72 -45.93 30.86
CA PRO A 616 -54.09 -45.51 29.61
C PRO A 616 -52.76 -46.24 29.31
N ALA A 617 -52.39 -46.27 28.03
CA ALA A 617 -51.09 -46.71 27.49
C ALA A 617 -50.25 -45.49 27.01
N PRO A 618 -48.94 -45.61 26.74
CA PRO A 618 -47.89 -44.78 27.35
C PRO A 618 -47.46 -43.53 26.55
N THR A 619 -46.99 -42.52 27.28
CA THR A 619 -46.27 -41.34 26.77
C THR A 619 -44.77 -41.64 26.66
N VAL A 620 -44.18 -41.45 25.49
CA VAL A 620 -42.72 -41.59 25.26
C VAL A 620 -42.01 -40.30 25.69
N VAL A 621 -41.09 -40.40 26.66
CA VAL A 621 -40.28 -39.27 27.17
C VAL A 621 -38.94 -39.23 26.42
N LEU A 622 -38.62 -38.11 25.76
CA LEU A 622 -37.34 -37.87 25.09
C LEU A 622 -36.29 -37.33 26.09
N GLY A 623 -35.04 -37.77 25.98
CA GLY A 623 -33.94 -37.40 26.90
C GLY A 623 -33.34 -35.99 26.68
N PRO A 624 -32.62 -35.46 27.69
CA PRO A 624 -32.03 -34.12 27.65
C PRO A 624 -30.86 -34.02 26.65
N ARG A 625 -30.66 -32.84 26.05
CA ARG A 625 -29.56 -32.50 25.14
C ARG A 625 -28.76 -31.31 25.65
N LEU A 626 -27.45 -31.39 25.50
CA LEU A 626 -26.50 -30.34 25.83
C LEU A 626 -25.74 -29.90 24.57
N TYR A 627 -25.82 -28.63 24.21
CA TYR A 627 -25.06 -28.06 23.10
C TYR A 627 -23.81 -27.36 23.62
N MET A 628 -22.65 -27.62 23.01
CA MET A 628 -21.38 -27.05 23.47
C MET A 628 -20.85 -26.02 22.47
N HIS A 629 -20.54 -24.82 22.96
CA HIS A 629 -20.03 -23.70 22.17
C HIS A 629 -18.64 -23.30 22.65
N ILE A 630 -17.68 -23.30 21.73
CA ILE A 630 -16.28 -22.90 21.97
C ILE A 630 -15.93 -21.64 21.19
N ALA A 631 -15.07 -20.79 21.73
CA ALA A 631 -14.67 -19.54 21.10
C ALA A 631 -13.44 -19.69 20.18
N GLU A 632 -12.60 -20.70 20.43
CA GLU A 632 -11.35 -20.93 19.71
C GLU A 632 -11.25 -22.38 19.23
N SER A 633 -10.71 -22.60 18.03
CA SER A 633 -10.54 -23.95 17.47
C SER A 633 -9.65 -24.85 18.33
N GLY A 634 -8.70 -24.27 19.08
CA GLY A 634 -7.81 -24.97 20.00
C GLY A 634 -8.53 -25.61 21.20
N GLN A 635 -9.75 -25.17 21.52
CA GLN A 635 -10.54 -25.71 22.63
C GLN A 635 -11.24 -27.03 22.28
N ARG A 636 -11.35 -27.37 20.99
CA ARG A 636 -12.16 -28.49 20.50
C ARG A 636 -11.77 -29.84 21.09
N ALA A 637 -10.47 -30.13 21.21
CA ALA A 637 -10.01 -31.41 21.75
C ALA A 637 -10.40 -31.61 23.23
N ALA A 638 -10.28 -30.55 24.03
CA ALA A 638 -10.71 -30.57 25.43
C ALA A 638 -12.24 -30.67 25.54
N ALA A 639 -12.99 -29.93 24.71
CA ALA A 639 -14.44 -30.02 24.66
C ALA A 639 -14.95 -31.44 24.28
N GLN A 640 -14.32 -32.10 23.30
CA GLN A 640 -14.64 -33.48 22.90
C GLN A 640 -14.36 -34.49 24.02
N THR A 641 -13.31 -34.26 24.80
CA THR A 641 -12.98 -35.10 25.96
C THR A 641 -14.03 -34.94 27.06
N LEU A 642 -14.52 -33.72 27.29
CA LEU A 642 -15.60 -33.46 28.24
C LEU A 642 -16.95 -34.03 27.77
N GLU A 643 -17.28 -33.88 26.48
CA GLU A 643 -18.44 -34.52 25.84
C GLU A 643 -18.44 -36.03 26.08
N SER A 644 -17.34 -36.71 25.74
CA SER A 644 -17.20 -38.15 25.91
C SER A 644 -17.36 -38.58 27.38
N TYR A 645 -16.91 -37.77 28.33
CA TYR A 645 -17.10 -38.03 29.76
C TYR A 645 -18.58 -37.90 30.17
N LEU A 646 -19.25 -36.82 29.74
CA LEU A 646 -20.64 -36.53 30.13
C LEU A 646 -21.64 -37.52 29.53
N GLU A 647 -21.41 -38.00 28.30
CA GLU A 647 -22.27 -39.02 27.70
C GLU A 647 -22.13 -40.41 28.34
N ASN A 648 -20.94 -40.71 28.89
CA ASN A 648 -20.64 -42.02 29.50
C ASN A 648 -20.80 -42.05 31.03
N THR A 649 -21.07 -40.91 31.66
CA THR A 649 -21.31 -40.84 33.11
C THR A 649 -22.81 -41.01 33.38
N PRO A 650 -23.27 -42.12 34.00
CA PRO A 650 -24.68 -42.32 34.30
C PRO A 650 -25.12 -41.35 35.40
N GLY A 651 -25.64 -40.19 35.01
CA GLY A 651 -26.17 -39.18 35.92
C GLY A 651 -27.65 -39.40 36.25
N LYS A 652 -28.15 -38.68 37.27
CA LYS A 652 -29.58 -38.58 37.65
C LYS A 652 -30.51 -38.04 36.55
N LEU A 653 -29.95 -37.69 35.39
CA LEU A 653 -30.59 -36.98 34.26
C LEU A 653 -31.00 -37.90 33.10
N GLY A 654 -30.74 -39.21 33.19
CA GLY A 654 -30.94 -40.13 32.08
C GLY A 654 -29.85 -39.97 31.00
N LYS A 655 -30.08 -40.55 29.81
CA LYS A 655 -29.11 -40.52 28.71
C LYS A 655 -28.99 -39.10 28.12
N LEU A 656 -27.99 -38.35 28.57
CA LEU A 656 -27.63 -37.05 28.00
C LEU A 656 -27.06 -37.25 26.59
N VAL A 657 -27.48 -36.42 25.64
CA VAL A 657 -26.95 -36.43 24.28
C VAL A 657 -26.30 -35.09 23.98
N VAL A 658 -25.06 -35.09 23.52
CA VAL A 658 -24.36 -33.89 23.05
C VAL A 658 -24.38 -33.90 21.52
N PRO A 659 -25.19 -33.04 20.86
CA PRO A 659 -25.35 -33.13 19.41
C PRO A 659 -24.12 -32.66 18.61
N GLY A 660 -23.21 -31.92 19.26
CA GLY A 660 -21.95 -31.48 18.67
C GLY A 660 -21.36 -30.24 19.36
N ILE A 661 -20.10 -29.93 18.99
CA ILE A 661 -19.33 -28.79 19.50
C ILE A 661 -19.16 -27.74 18.39
N GLU A 662 -19.77 -26.58 18.60
CA GLU A 662 -19.80 -25.49 17.63
C GLU A 662 -18.77 -24.40 17.94
N LEU A 663 -18.05 -23.92 16.91
CA LEU A 663 -17.14 -22.78 17.04
C LEU A 663 -17.91 -21.48 16.80
N VAL A 664 -18.04 -20.65 17.84
CA VAL A 664 -18.85 -19.42 17.81
C VAL A 664 -17.98 -18.17 17.94
N LYS A 665 -18.30 -17.12 17.18
CA LYS A 665 -17.55 -15.84 17.19
C LYS A 665 -18.02 -14.86 18.28
N VAL A 666 -19.18 -15.09 18.87
CA VAL A 666 -19.76 -14.27 19.94
C VAL A 666 -19.94 -15.17 21.16
N TYR A 667 -19.36 -14.79 22.29
CA TYR A 667 -19.32 -15.61 23.50
C TYR A 667 -19.55 -14.75 24.75
N PRO A 668 -20.10 -15.32 25.83
CA PRO A 668 -20.20 -14.63 27.11
C PRO A 668 -18.81 -14.34 27.69
N SER A 669 -18.70 -13.34 28.57
CA SER A 669 -17.44 -12.96 29.22
C SER A 669 -16.90 -14.01 30.21
N SER A 670 -17.72 -15.01 30.59
CA SER A 670 -17.34 -16.12 31.46
C SER A 670 -18.03 -17.40 30.99
N ALA A 671 -17.46 -18.56 31.36
CA ALA A 671 -18.05 -19.85 30.99
C ALA A 671 -19.40 -20.05 31.69
N ALA A 672 -20.42 -20.42 30.91
CA ALA A 672 -21.79 -20.47 31.41
C ALA A 672 -22.56 -21.69 30.87
N LEU A 673 -23.30 -22.34 31.76
CA LEU A 673 -24.33 -23.32 31.41
C LEU A 673 -25.68 -22.59 31.41
N ARG A 674 -26.37 -22.58 30.28
CA ARG A 674 -27.67 -21.95 30.11
C ARG A 674 -28.78 -22.98 30.15
N CYS A 675 -29.87 -22.63 30.82
CA CYS A 675 -31.11 -23.40 30.90
C CYS A 675 -32.29 -22.45 30.63
N PHE A 676 -33.40 -23.00 30.13
CA PHE A 676 -34.47 -22.19 29.51
C PHE A 676 -35.86 -22.48 30.08
N GLU A 677 -36.02 -23.50 30.91
CA GLU A 677 -37.27 -23.88 31.56
C GLU A 677 -37.11 -23.89 33.08
N ALA A 678 -38.06 -23.29 33.80
CA ALA A 678 -37.89 -22.97 35.22
C ALA A 678 -37.71 -24.21 36.10
N GLU A 679 -38.41 -25.29 35.78
CA GLU A 679 -38.31 -26.56 36.53
C GLU A 679 -37.02 -27.33 36.21
N GLU A 680 -36.57 -27.26 34.95
CA GLU A 680 -35.31 -27.89 34.50
C GLU A 680 -34.09 -27.14 35.05
N CYS A 681 -34.14 -25.81 35.13
CA CYS A 681 -33.10 -24.98 35.74
C CYS A 681 -32.90 -25.32 37.22
N ARG A 682 -33.99 -25.51 37.96
CA ARG A 682 -33.95 -25.83 39.41
C ARG A 682 -33.42 -27.24 39.69
N GLN A 683 -33.87 -28.24 38.93
CA GLN A 683 -33.56 -29.64 39.26
C GLN A 683 -32.43 -30.23 38.41
N GLN A 684 -32.46 -30.02 37.10
CA GLN A 684 -31.63 -30.73 36.14
C GLN A 684 -30.32 -30.00 35.83
N ALA A 685 -30.37 -28.68 35.62
CA ALA A 685 -29.20 -27.88 35.28
C ALA A 685 -28.18 -27.80 36.42
N SER A 686 -28.64 -27.79 37.67
CA SER A 686 -27.77 -27.78 38.86
C SER A 686 -26.96 -29.08 39.00
N ALA A 687 -27.59 -30.23 38.74
CA ALA A 687 -26.90 -31.52 38.72
C ALA A 687 -25.87 -31.59 37.58
N LEU A 688 -26.25 -31.13 36.38
CA LEU A 688 -25.36 -31.10 35.22
C LEU A 688 -24.17 -30.15 35.43
N LEU A 689 -24.39 -28.98 36.04
CA LEU A 689 -23.34 -28.02 36.38
C LEU A 689 -22.30 -28.63 37.33
N THR A 690 -22.77 -29.42 38.31
CA THR A 690 -21.91 -30.06 39.29
C THR A 690 -20.98 -31.07 38.62
N GLU A 691 -21.49 -31.90 37.71
CA GLU A 691 -20.68 -32.87 36.94
C GLU A 691 -19.68 -32.18 36.00
N ILE A 692 -20.09 -31.10 35.34
CA ILE A 692 -19.22 -30.32 34.45
C ILE A 692 -18.04 -29.72 35.24
N ASN A 693 -18.32 -29.07 36.37
CA ASN A 693 -17.28 -28.46 37.20
C ASN A 693 -16.45 -29.49 37.99
N ALA A 694 -16.97 -30.70 38.21
CA ALA A 694 -16.19 -31.80 38.77
C ALA A 694 -15.02 -32.16 37.85
N ARG A 695 -15.24 -32.16 36.52
CA ARG A 695 -14.23 -32.52 35.51
C ARG A 695 -13.36 -31.35 35.05
N LEU A 696 -13.79 -30.09 35.22
CA LEU A 696 -13.02 -28.91 34.84
C LEU A 696 -12.05 -28.43 35.94
N ILE A 697 -10.83 -28.07 35.55
CA ILE A 697 -9.90 -27.24 36.34
C ILE A 697 -10.19 -25.77 36.07
N SER A 698 -10.25 -25.40 34.79
CA SER A 698 -10.50 -24.03 34.32
C SER A 698 -11.10 -24.06 32.90
N PRO A 699 -12.04 -23.16 32.53
CA PRO A 699 -12.70 -22.17 33.39
C PRO A 699 -13.80 -22.80 34.27
N GLN A 700 -14.11 -22.17 35.42
CA GLN A 700 -15.27 -22.55 36.23
C GLN A 700 -16.57 -22.10 35.56
N VAL A 701 -17.50 -23.02 35.37
CA VAL A 701 -18.79 -22.78 34.70
C VAL A 701 -19.81 -22.32 35.73
N LYS A 702 -20.60 -21.29 35.38
CA LYS A 702 -21.73 -20.82 36.20
C LYS A 702 -23.07 -21.11 35.52
N LEU A 703 -24.11 -21.39 36.32
CA LEU A 703 -25.46 -21.51 35.79
C LEU A 703 -26.02 -20.12 35.44
N GLN A 704 -26.58 -20.00 34.25
CA GLN A 704 -27.31 -18.84 33.77
C GLN A 704 -28.76 -19.27 33.47
N ASP A 705 -29.67 -18.91 34.36
CA ASP A 705 -31.10 -19.17 34.21
C ASP A 705 -31.72 -18.15 33.25
N LEU A 706 -32.31 -18.64 32.16
CA LEU A 706 -33.01 -17.83 31.16
C LEU A 706 -34.52 -18.16 31.10
N SER A 707 -35.06 -18.89 32.08
CA SER A 707 -36.46 -19.33 32.07
C SER A 707 -37.46 -18.16 32.10
N ASP A 708 -37.15 -17.06 32.77
CA ASP A 708 -38.03 -15.89 32.80
C ASP A 708 -38.18 -15.23 31.42
N ARG A 709 -37.17 -15.40 30.55
CA ARG A 709 -37.17 -14.83 29.19
C ARG A 709 -37.74 -15.79 28.15
N TYR A 710 -37.60 -17.10 28.34
CA TYR A 710 -37.92 -18.10 27.31
C TYR A 710 -38.85 -19.24 27.74
N GLY A 711 -39.20 -19.38 29.03
CA GLY A 711 -40.00 -20.51 29.55
C GLY A 711 -41.47 -20.56 29.12
N GLY A 712 -41.92 -19.62 28.30
CA GLY A 712 -43.23 -19.69 27.60
C GLY A 712 -43.10 -19.97 26.10
N SER A 713 -41.88 -20.17 25.60
CA SER A 713 -41.60 -20.31 24.18
C SER A 713 -41.75 -21.76 23.72
N THR A 714 -42.65 -22.01 22.77
CA THR A 714 -42.77 -23.31 22.10
C THR A 714 -41.59 -23.62 21.16
N ALA A 715 -40.67 -22.66 20.96
CA ALA A 715 -39.49 -22.81 20.11
C ALA A 715 -38.31 -23.52 20.79
N ILE A 716 -38.33 -23.63 22.13
CA ILE A 716 -37.30 -24.34 22.88
C ILE A 716 -37.90 -25.64 23.40
N ARG A 717 -37.26 -26.76 23.07
CA ARG A 717 -37.70 -28.09 23.50
C ARG A 717 -37.40 -28.29 25.00
N ALA A 718 -38.20 -29.13 25.66
CA ALA A 718 -37.87 -29.64 26.98
C ALA A 718 -36.53 -30.42 26.96
N GLY A 719 -35.73 -30.27 28.00
CA GLY A 719 -34.40 -30.85 28.14
C GLY A 719 -33.39 -30.26 27.16
N HIS A 720 -33.36 -28.93 27.02
CA HIS A 720 -32.38 -28.20 26.18
C HIS A 720 -31.44 -27.38 27.07
N PHE A 721 -30.14 -27.68 27.00
CA PHE A 721 -29.09 -26.97 27.73
C PHE A 721 -28.00 -26.51 26.78
N GLU A 722 -27.34 -25.38 27.08
CA GLU A 722 -26.20 -24.88 26.30
C GLU A 722 -25.01 -24.56 27.21
N LEU A 723 -23.83 -25.07 26.89
CA LEU A 723 -22.58 -24.80 27.58
C LEU A 723 -21.67 -23.94 26.72
N TRP A 724 -21.32 -22.76 27.22
CA TRP A 724 -20.54 -21.76 26.51
C TRP A 724 -19.17 -21.57 27.14
N PHE A 725 -18.11 -21.65 26.34
CA PHE A 725 -16.73 -21.36 26.75
C PHE A 725 -16.21 -20.07 26.08
N PRO A 726 -15.73 -19.08 26.86
CA PRO A 726 -15.02 -17.92 26.31
C PRO A 726 -13.63 -18.30 25.80
N PRO A 727 -12.91 -17.41 25.09
CA PRO A 727 -11.52 -17.59 24.72
C PRO A 727 -10.64 -17.93 25.92
N GLY A 728 -9.65 -18.79 25.71
CA GLY A 728 -8.78 -19.30 26.77
C GLY A 728 -8.73 -20.83 26.81
N LYS A 729 -7.84 -21.37 27.64
CA LYS A 729 -7.60 -22.82 27.68
C LYS A 729 -8.67 -23.52 28.53
N ILE A 730 -9.27 -24.58 27.98
CA ILE A 730 -10.11 -25.53 28.74
C ILE A 730 -9.18 -26.60 29.31
N GLU A 731 -9.01 -26.61 30.62
CA GLU A 731 -8.19 -27.58 31.34
C GLU A 731 -9.11 -28.53 32.09
N LEU A 732 -9.00 -29.82 31.78
CA LEU A 732 -9.73 -30.89 32.45
C LEU A 732 -8.83 -31.52 33.52
N LYS A 733 -9.43 -31.96 34.62
CA LYS A 733 -8.74 -32.86 35.57
C LYS A 733 -8.41 -34.15 34.83
N GLN A 734 -7.24 -34.72 35.08
CA GLN A 734 -6.87 -36.02 34.49
C GLN A 734 -7.77 -37.13 35.05
#